data_AF-A0A0N1N9K9-F1
#
_entry.id   AF-A0A0N1N9K9-F1
#
_cell.length_a   1.000
_cell.length_b   1.000
_cell.length_c   1.000
_cell.angle_alpha   90.00
_cell.angle_beta   90.00
_cell.angle_gamma   90.00
#
_symmetry.space_group_name_H-M   'P 1'
#
loop_
_entity.id
_entity.type
_entity.pdbx_description
1 polymer ?
#
loop_
_entity_poly.entity_id
_entity_poly.type
_entity_poly.pdbx_seq_one_letter_code
_entity_poly.pdbx_strand_id
1 'polypeptide(L)'
;MRSVWDDFNGVRREQIKKELAVARAQQAEVTAYWNRHKSTVVGRWNSRASARGEATVADIPEVAAQWHQYNVVRPKNVSATAQRRGQASPYLWQCPLGFGHEPWPAWPKDRIQKGAGCPECRRLTRLADLPTLAAQYGGQIPATDITHASHERVPWICRTWAVDPSAGVWKPVEHRFEAVVKERALQGNGCLVCAGYVIDDTNSLFTWFPEIADELDAPDLDPRRLPTSQHNIPRKQAAEVESHGVYVTLPWKCRHGHNWKATILNRVQGTGCGDCSTSGISKEQVRLVAELAGLIDLVPPESRDPRLSDGVPDFASHRLTVPPEHKPAHWRYKDVEVDAVFHLPHGVRVGLEYDGAFHHSVRQRDRRQYENEKSQVLVEAGLLDLLIHVRIGNLPEMEAPHALVVTVPERATAYQQASAVASALCARFPEAAPSLSAYLNSGRAQHQAAADAYITAVWGELRPPRRKPKKAASPTPRRLSPTAPHADSLLSPVSEPYRNPESPNDILRDYRCDCGNPEVFTAVQSQVTSGNTRSCGCLVTQARQRPRPAVSKAETHAVRAWAQQRRIVIGGSGRVPDRVTASFRLDQAGRDDLLGTDGLLDEARVREWAVSAGRQLGVRGRLTGELWLDYSTKEFAAGPQITETPDPLVGR
;
A
#
# COMPACT_ATOMS: atom_id res chain seq x y z
N MET A 1 -9.34 19.86 3.78
CA MET A 1 -10.55 19.38 3.07
C MET A 1 -10.64 17.87 3.09
N ARG A 2 -9.76 17.12 2.41
CA ARG A 2 -9.74 15.63 2.51
C ARG A 2 -9.66 15.12 3.95
N SER A 3 -8.85 15.72 4.81
CA SER A 3 -8.79 15.31 6.24
C SER A 3 -10.13 15.51 6.96
N VAL A 4 -10.75 16.69 6.84
CA VAL A 4 -12.06 16.99 7.44
C VAL A 4 -13.15 16.07 6.88
N TRP A 5 -13.08 15.77 5.58
CA TRP A 5 -13.95 14.81 4.93
C TRP A 5 -13.73 13.38 5.45
N ASP A 6 -12.47 12.96 5.59
CA ASP A 6 -12.09 11.65 6.12
C ASP A 6 -12.51 11.48 7.58
N ASP A 7 -12.45 12.56 8.36
CA ASP A 7 -12.87 12.60 9.77
C ASP A 7 -14.40 12.41 9.87
N PHE A 8 -15.17 13.21 9.12
CA PHE A 8 -16.64 13.13 9.16
C PHE A 8 -17.18 11.82 8.59
N ASN A 9 -16.62 11.33 7.48
CA ASN A 9 -16.99 10.02 6.92
C ASN A 9 -16.37 8.86 7.70
N GLY A 10 -15.31 9.11 8.47
CA GLY A 10 -14.68 8.15 9.38
C GLY A 10 -15.66 7.70 10.45
N VAL A 11 -16.32 8.64 11.12
CA VAL A 11 -17.35 8.34 12.14
C VAL A 11 -18.46 7.47 11.57
N ARG A 12 -18.98 7.82 10.39
CA ARG A 12 -20.05 7.05 9.72
C ARG A 12 -19.59 5.64 9.33
N ARG A 13 -18.37 5.49 8.80
CA ARG A 13 -17.79 4.17 8.47
C ARG A 13 -17.61 3.30 9.71
N GLU A 14 -17.13 3.86 10.81
CA GLU A 14 -16.98 3.12 12.06
C GLU A 14 -18.33 2.70 12.65
N GLN A 15 -19.35 3.54 12.54
CA GLN A 15 -20.71 3.19 12.95
C GLN A 15 -21.26 1.99 12.15
N ILE A 16 -21.11 1.99 10.82
CA ILE A 16 -21.52 0.87 9.96
C ILE A 16 -20.78 -0.42 10.35
N LYS A 17 -19.48 -0.35 10.67
CA LYS A 17 -18.71 -1.52 11.12
C LYS A 17 -19.25 -2.09 12.43
N LYS A 18 -19.65 -1.23 13.38
CA LYS A 18 -20.27 -1.66 14.65
C LYS A 18 -21.60 -2.35 14.41
N GLU A 19 -22.48 -1.76 13.60
CA GLU A 19 -23.76 -2.35 13.22
C GLU A 19 -23.56 -3.72 12.55
N LEU A 20 -22.61 -3.82 11.62
CA LEU A 20 -22.27 -5.07 10.95
C LEU A 20 -21.71 -6.12 11.92
N ALA A 21 -20.94 -5.73 12.93
CA ALA A 21 -20.43 -6.65 13.95
C ALA A 21 -21.58 -7.24 14.78
N VAL A 22 -22.56 -6.41 15.18
CA VAL A 22 -23.77 -6.86 15.89
C VAL A 22 -24.57 -7.83 15.03
N ALA A 23 -24.86 -7.47 13.78
CA ALA A 23 -25.61 -8.33 12.88
C ALA A 23 -24.89 -9.66 12.58
N ARG A 24 -23.56 -9.64 12.47
CA ARG A 24 -22.74 -10.86 12.32
C ARG A 24 -22.77 -11.75 13.56
N ALA A 25 -22.78 -11.17 14.77
CA ALA A 25 -22.90 -11.93 16.00
C ALA A 25 -24.25 -12.67 16.06
N GLN A 26 -25.35 -11.97 15.76
CA GLN A 26 -26.68 -12.58 15.69
C GLN A 26 -26.75 -13.69 14.62
N GLN A 27 -26.20 -13.46 13.43
CA GLN A 27 -26.11 -14.48 12.38
C GLN A 27 -25.26 -15.68 12.81
N ALA A 28 -24.19 -15.47 13.58
CA ALA A 28 -23.33 -16.53 14.10
C ALA A 28 -24.05 -17.39 15.14
N GLU A 29 -24.84 -16.79 16.04
CA GLU A 29 -25.67 -17.51 17.02
C GLU A 29 -26.71 -18.41 16.33
N VAL A 30 -27.41 -17.86 15.34
CA VAL A 30 -28.38 -18.60 14.53
C VAL A 30 -27.71 -19.73 13.74
N THR A 31 -26.52 -19.47 13.19
CA THR A 31 -25.74 -20.51 12.51
C THR A 31 -25.30 -21.61 13.47
N ALA A 32 -24.88 -21.25 14.68
CA ALA A 32 -24.50 -22.20 15.73
C ALA A 32 -25.68 -23.08 16.16
N TYR A 33 -26.88 -22.49 16.30
CA TYR A 33 -28.11 -23.26 16.52
C TYR A 33 -28.33 -24.29 15.42
N TRP A 34 -28.30 -23.89 14.14
CA TRP A 34 -28.53 -24.81 13.03
C TRP A 34 -27.43 -25.87 12.89
N ASN A 35 -26.19 -25.55 13.23
CA ASN A 35 -25.10 -26.52 13.27
C ASN A 35 -25.32 -27.58 14.37
N ARG A 36 -25.72 -27.18 15.59
CA ARG A 36 -26.10 -28.12 16.65
C ARG A 36 -27.29 -28.97 16.22
N HIS A 37 -28.33 -28.35 15.69
CA HIS A 37 -29.51 -29.04 15.18
C HIS A 37 -29.14 -30.09 14.12
N LYS A 38 -28.29 -29.72 13.15
CA LYS A 38 -27.78 -30.65 12.12
C LYS A 38 -27.05 -31.84 12.75
N SER A 39 -26.12 -31.61 13.67
CA SER A 39 -25.39 -32.69 14.33
C SER A 39 -26.32 -33.64 15.09
N THR A 40 -27.30 -33.11 15.83
CA THR A 40 -28.28 -33.92 16.54
C THR A 40 -29.14 -34.74 15.59
N VAL A 41 -29.67 -34.12 14.54
CA VAL A 41 -30.55 -34.78 13.56
C VAL A 41 -29.81 -35.89 12.79
N VAL A 42 -28.61 -35.60 12.30
CA VAL A 42 -27.80 -36.59 11.57
C VAL A 42 -27.32 -37.71 12.49
N GLY A 43 -26.95 -37.38 13.74
CA GLY A 43 -26.60 -38.37 14.76
C GLY A 43 -27.76 -39.32 15.04
N ARG A 44 -28.95 -38.78 15.31
CA ARG A 44 -30.18 -39.55 15.55
C ARG A 44 -30.56 -40.39 14.33
N TRP A 45 -30.43 -39.84 13.13
CA TRP A 45 -30.61 -40.61 11.90
C TRP A 45 -29.66 -41.80 11.88
N ASN A 46 -28.36 -41.61 12.09
CA ASN A 46 -27.37 -42.69 11.99
C ASN A 46 -27.52 -43.76 13.09
N SER A 47 -27.98 -43.40 14.29
CA SER A 47 -28.14 -44.32 15.43
C SER A 47 -29.55 -44.93 15.56
N ARG A 48 -30.42 -44.77 14.56
CA ARG A 48 -31.80 -45.26 14.62
C ARG A 48 -31.88 -46.79 14.66
N ALA A 49 -32.88 -47.31 15.38
CA ALA A 49 -33.15 -48.76 15.44
C ALA A 49 -33.92 -49.29 14.21
N SER A 50 -34.75 -48.45 13.58
CA SER A 50 -35.59 -48.85 12.43
C SER A 50 -34.78 -48.96 11.13
N ALA A 51 -35.12 -49.93 10.28
CA ALA A 51 -34.51 -50.08 8.96
C ALA A 51 -34.68 -48.80 8.12
N ARG A 52 -33.75 -48.53 7.18
CA ARG A 52 -33.71 -47.22 6.48
C ARG A 52 -35.02 -46.84 5.76
N GLY A 53 -35.81 -47.81 5.34
CA GLY A 53 -37.09 -47.61 4.63
C GLY A 53 -38.32 -47.45 5.53
N GLU A 54 -38.22 -47.82 6.80
CA GLU A 54 -39.36 -47.85 7.75
C GLU A 54 -39.43 -46.60 8.64
N ALA A 55 -38.31 -45.86 8.75
CA ALA A 55 -38.27 -44.63 9.52
C ALA A 55 -39.15 -43.53 8.89
N THR A 56 -39.93 -42.88 9.73
CA THR A 56 -40.84 -41.77 9.42
C THR A 56 -40.30 -40.45 9.95
N VAL A 57 -40.91 -39.33 9.57
CA VAL A 57 -40.52 -38.02 10.11
C VAL A 57 -40.71 -37.96 11.63
N ALA A 58 -41.72 -38.65 12.18
CA ALA A 58 -41.99 -38.67 13.62
C ALA A 58 -40.85 -39.31 14.45
N ASP A 59 -40.05 -40.20 13.85
CA ASP A 59 -38.93 -40.86 14.52
C ASP A 59 -37.72 -39.93 14.75
N ILE A 60 -37.76 -38.72 14.16
CA ILE A 60 -36.76 -37.67 14.33
C ILE A 60 -37.43 -36.44 14.97
N PRO A 61 -37.59 -36.39 16.31
CA PRO A 61 -38.36 -35.38 17.02
C PRO A 61 -37.94 -33.94 16.71
N GLU A 62 -36.64 -33.68 16.55
CA GLU A 62 -36.12 -32.35 16.26
C GLU A 62 -36.61 -31.82 14.91
N VAL A 63 -36.82 -32.71 13.93
CA VAL A 63 -37.37 -32.38 12.62
C VAL A 63 -38.89 -32.37 12.68
N ALA A 64 -39.53 -33.34 13.34
CA ALA A 64 -40.98 -33.38 13.51
C ALA A 64 -41.55 -32.15 14.22
N ALA A 65 -40.82 -31.57 15.19
CA ALA A 65 -41.19 -30.33 15.87
C ALA A 65 -41.28 -29.10 14.94
N GLN A 66 -40.68 -29.19 13.75
CA GLN A 66 -40.72 -28.14 12.73
C GLN A 66 -41.79 -28.40 11.67
N TRP A 67 -42.61 -29.43 11.81
CA TRP A 67 -43.67 -29.75 10.86
C TRP A 67 -44.74 -28.65 10.86
N HIS A 68 -45.02 -28.07 9.69
CA HIS A 68 -46.03 -27.01 9.61
C HIS A 68 -47.46 -27.57 9.68
N GLN A 69 -48.39 -26.82 10.27
CA GLN A 69 -49.79 -27.21 10.45
C GLN A 69 -50.59 -27.34 9.14
N TYR A 70 -50.17 -26.65 8.07
CA TYR A 70 -50.82 -26.73 6.75
C TYR A 70 -50.50 -28.01 5.96
N ASN A 71 -49.63 -28.87 6.49
CA ASN A 71 -49.41 -30.17 5.87
C ASN A 71 -50.64 -31.07 6.11
N VAL A 72 -51.26 -31.53 5.03
CA VAL A 72 -52.44 -32.41 5.08
C VAL A 72 -52.15 -33.80 5.69
N VAL A 73 -50.88 -34.21 5.73
CA VAL A 73 -50.44 -35.49 6.30
C VAL A 73 -49.66 -35.30 7.60
N ARG A 74 -49.82 -36.27 8.52
CA ARG A 74 -49.11 -36.28 9.81
C ARG A 74 -47.67 -36.78 9.63
N PRO A 75 -46.69 -36.30 10.44
CA PRO A 75 -45.29 -36.73 10.36
C PRO A 75 -45.06 -38.25 10.39
N LYS A 76 -45.86 -38.96 11.20
CA LYS A 76 -45.80 -40.43 11.35
C LYS A 76 -46.20 -41.21 10.08
N ASN A 77 -46.81 -40.54 9.10
CA ASN A 77 -47.25 -41.16 7.84
C ASN A 77 -46.33 -40.78 6.67
N VAL A 78 -45.21 -40.10 6.92
CA VAL A 78 -44.29 -39.64 5.88
C VAL A 78 -42.92 -40.27 6.11
N SER A 79 -42.38 -40.94 5.10
CA SER A 79 -41.05 -41.55 5.17
C SER A 79 -39.97 -40.48 5.41
N ALA A 80 -39.04 -40.75 6.32
CA ALA A 80 -37.87 -39.92 6.58
C ALA A 80 -36.94 -39.80 5.36
N THR A 81 -37.06 -40.70 4.40
CA THR A 81 -36.28 -40.70 3.15
C THR A 81 -37.03 -40.12 1.95
N ALA A 82 -38.26 -39.62 2.16
CA ALA A 82 -39.09 -39.10 1.10
C ALA A 82 -38.36 -38.01 0.30
N GLN A 83 -38.30 -38.23 -1.00
CA GLN A 83 -37.72 -37.36 -2.00
C GLN A 83 -38.37 -37.66 -3.36
N ARG A 84 -38.59 -36.63 -4.19
CA ARG A 84 -38.70 -36.79 -5.63
C ARG A 84 -37.75 -35.83 -6.33
N ARG A 85 -36.86 -36.35 -7.16
CA ARG A 85 -35.92 -35.51 -7.92
C ARG A 85 -36.71 -34.67 -8.94
N GLY A 86 -36.36 -33.40 -9.06
CA GLY A 86 -36.98 -32.47 -10.01
C GLY A 86 -38.36 -31.93 -9.62
N GLN A 87 -38.93 -32.35 -8.48
CA GLN A 87 -40.21 -31.83 -7.98
C GLN A 87 -40.02 -30.99 -6.72
N ALA A 88 -40.84 -29.95 -6.59
CA ALA A 88 -40.96 -29.20 -5.34
C ALA A 88 -41.50 -30.11 -4.24
N SER A 89 -40.97 -29.96 -3.02
CA SER A 89 -41.50 -30.72 -1.88
C SER A 89 -42.91 -30.22 -1.54
N PRO A 90 -43.89 -31.11 -1.35
CA PRO A 90 -45.22 -30.73 -0.86
C PRO A 90 -45.24 -30.47 0.66
N TYR A 91 -44.13 -30.71 1.36
CA TYR A 91 -44.06 -30.62 2.82
C TYR A 91 -43.47 -29.29 3.27
N LEU A 92 -44.25 -28.54 4.03
CA LEU A 92 -43.90 -27.25 4.60
C LEU A 92 -43.33 -27.40 6.02
N TRP A 93 -42.36 -26.55 6.35
CA TRP A 93 -41.67 -26.55 7.64
C TRP A 93 -41.70 -25.17 8.26
N GLN A 94 -41.86 -25.11 9.59
CA GLN A 94 -41.85 -23.88 10.38
C GLN A 94 -40.48 -23.66 11.02
N CYS A 95 -40.06 -22.40 11.08
CA CYS A 95 -38.80 -22.05 11.72
C CYS A 95 -38.97 -22.10 13.24
N PRO A 96 -38.10 -22.82 13.99
CA PRO A 96 -38.23 -22.93 15.43
C PRO A 96 -37.68 -21.72 16.20
N LEU A 97 -37.05 -20.74 15.52
CA LEU A 97 -36.33 -19.64 16.16
C LEU A 97 -37.16 -18.38 16.40
N GLY A 98 -38.47 -18.40 16.14
CA GLY A 98 -39.37 -17.28 16.48
C GLY A 98 -39.18 -16.00 15.66
N PHE A 99 -38.37 -16.01 14.59
CA PHE A 99 -38.17 -14.85 13.71
C PHE A 99 -39.34 -14.53 12.77
N GLY A 100 -40.47 -15.22 12.89
CA GLY A 100 -41.63 -15.01 12.02
C GLY A 100 -41.39 -15.38 10.55
N HIS A 101 -40.39 -16.20 10.25
CA HIS A 101 -40.13 -16.65 8.88
C HIS A 101 -41.33 -17.44 8.33
N GLU A 102 -41.69 -17.15 7.08
CA GLU A 102 -42.68 -17.90 6.33
C GLU A 102 -42.35 -19.40 6.28
N PRO A 103 -43.37 -20.28 6.30
CA PRO A 103 -43.16 -21.72 6.15
C PRO A 103 -42.49 -22.03 4.82
N TRP A 104 -41.48 -22.90 4.80
CA TRP A 104 -40.75 -23.22 3.57
C TRP A 104 -40.93 -24.69 3.14
N PRO A 105 -40.97 -24.98 1.82
CA PRO A 105 -41.01 -26.34 1.32
C PRO A 105 -39.63 -26.99 1.38
N ALA A 106 -39.53 -28.20 1.93
CA ALA A 106 -38.31 -29.01 1.86
C ALA A 106 -38.60 -30.51 1.94
N TRP A 107 -37.76 -31.33 1.31
CA TRP A 107 -37.90 -32.79 1.36
C TRP A 107 -37.43 -33.33 2.73
N PRO A 108 -38.15 -34.30 3.34
CA PRO A 108 -37.72 -34.97 4.57
C PRO A 108 -36.28 -35.50 4.51
N LYS A 109 -35.89 -36.07 3.35
CA LYS A 109 -34.52 -36.55 3.14
C LYS A 109 -33.46 -35.48 3.38
N ASP A 110 -33.66 -34.27 2.85
CA ASP A 110 -32.68 -33.18 2.98
C ASP A 110 -32.63 -32.63 4.41
N ARG A 111 -33.78 -32.57 5.07
CA ARG A 111 -33.91 -32.16 6.47
C ARG A 111 -33.24 -33.17 7.42
N ILE A 112 -33.47 -34.47 7.21
CA ILE A 112 -33.05 -35.53 8.14
C ILE A 112 -31.63 -36.04 7.83
N GLN A 113 -31.31 -36.36 6.57
CA GLN A 113 -30.01 -36.94 6.24
C GLN A 113 -28.91 -35.89 6.12
N LYS A 114 -29.25 -34.67 5.69
CA LYS A 114 -28.26 -33.59 5.52
C LYS A 114 -28.34 -32.54 6.63
N GLY A 115 -29.36 -32.59 7.49
CA GLY A 115 -29.61 -31.60 8.54
C GLY A 115 -29.86 -30.19 7.98
N ALA A 116 -30.48 -30.08 6.79
CA ALA A 116 -30.71 -28.78 6.17
C ALA A 116 -31.62 -27.90 7.04
N GLY A 117 -31.19 -26.67 7.36
CA GLY A 117 -31.93 -25.72 8.19
C GLY A 117 -32.92 -24.82 7.44
N CYS A 118 -33.51 -23.86 8.14
CA CYS A 118 -34.35 -22.82 7.54
C CYS A 118 -33.54 -21.93 6.56
N PRO A 119 -34.00 -21.70 5.33
CA PRO A 119 -33.28 -20.90 4.33
C PRO A 119 -33.19 -19.41 4.70
N GLU A 120 -34.21 -18.85 5.34
CA GLU A 120 -34.23 -17.44 5.77
C GLU A 120 -33.26 -17.19 6.93
N CYS A 121 -33.10 -18.15 7.86
CA CYS A 121 -32.08 -18.06 8.90
C CYS A 121 -30.65 -18.00 8.37
N ARG A 122 -30.38 -18.48 7.14
CA ARG A 122 -29.05 -18.39 6.51
C ARG A 122 -28.78 -17.00 5.91
N ARG A 123 -29.84 -16.20 5.73
CA ARG A 123 -29.84 -14.85 5.15
C ARG A 123 -30.51 -13.89 6.12
N LEU A 124 -30.25 -14.06 7.41
CA LEU A 124 -30.94 -13.33 8.47
C LEU A 124 -30.64 -11.84 8.37
N THR A 125 -29.38 -11.48 8.12
CA THR A 125 -28.96 -10.08 8.07
C THR A 125 -29.44 -9.35 6.82
N ARG A 126 -30.44 -8.51 7.00
CA ARG A 126 -31.01 -7.57 6.03
C ARG A 126 -30.29 -6.23 6.05
N LEU A 127 -30.59 -5.38 5.08
CA LEU A 127 -30.05 -4.03 5.05
C LEU A 127 -30.62 -3.16 6.18
N ALA A 128 -31.88 -3.40 6.56
CA ALA A 128 -32.54 -2.74 7.71
C ALA A 128 -31.79 -2.95 9.04
N ASP A 129 -31.04 -4.05 9.18
CA ASP A 129 -30.19 -4.32 10.35
C ASP A 129 -28.92 -3.45 10.41
N LEU A 130 -28.69 -2.63 9.37
CA LEU A 130 -27.63 -1.63 9.28
C LEU A 130 -28.26 -0.23 9.16
N PRO A 131 -28.83 0.34 10.26
CA PRO A 131 -29.59 1.59 10.20
C PRO A 131 -28.87 2.74 9.51
N THR A 132 -27.54 2.85 9.69
CA THR A 132 -26.75 3.90 9.06
C THR A 132 -26.74 3.78 7.53
N LEU A 133 -26.75 2.56 6.98
CA LEU A 133 -26.87 2.33 5.54
C LEU A 133 -28.31 2.39 5.06
N ALA A 134 -29.25 1.81 5.80
CA ALA A 134 -30.67 1.85 5.46
C ALA A 134 -31.19 3.29 5.32
N ALA A 135 -30.72 4.23 6.14
CA ALA A 135 -31.06 5.65 6.04
C ALA A 135 -30.57 6.34 4.76
N GLN A 136 -29.60 5.75 4.05
CA GLN A 136 -29.06 6.26 2.79
C GLN A 136 -29.59 5.49 1.57
N TYR A 137 -30.36 4.41 1.79
CA TYR A 137 -30.82 3.52 0.74
C TYR A 137 -32.04 4.11 0.02
N GLY A 138 -31.98 4.17 -1.32
CA GLY A 138 -33.07 4.66 -2.17
C GLY A 138 -33.63 3.62 -3.13
N GLY A 139 -33.31 2.34 -2.95
CA GLY A 139 -33.77 1.26 -3.83
C GLY A 139 -35.27 0.99 -3.73
N GLN A 140 -35.82 0.34 -4.76
CA GLN A 140 -37.27 0.04 -4.85
C GLN A 140 -37.70 -1.08 -3.89
N ILE A 141 -36.82 -2.07 -3.64
CA ILE A 141 -37.08 -3.15 -2.69
C ILE A 141 -36.90 -2.63 -1.27
N PRO A 142 -37.85 -2.84 -0.33
CA PRO A 142 -37.69 -2.41 1.05
C PRO A 142 -36.39 -2.91 1.70
N ALA A 143 -35.78 -2.07 2.54
CA ALA A 143 -34.52 -2.42 3.22
C ALA A 143 -34.64 -3.67 4.12
N THR A 144 -35.87 -4.01 4.55
CA THR A 144 -36.20 -5.22 5.30
C THR A 144 -36.12 -6.49 4.46
N ASP A 145 -36.23 -6.38 3.14
CA ASP A 145 -36.38 -7.54 2.26
C ASP A 145 -35.07 -7.82 1.49
N ILE A 146 -34.21 -6.81 1.34
CA ILE A 146 -32.90 -6.95 0.70
C ILE A 146 -31.80 -7.31 1.71
N THR A 147 -30.93 -8.25 1.34
CA THR A 147 -29.78 -8.62 2.17
C THR A 147 -28.65 -7.59 2.05
N HIS A 148 -27.91 -7.35 3.13
CA HIS A 148 -26.74 -6.46 3.12
C HIS A 148 -25.61 -6.90 2.16
N ALA A 149 -25.62 -8.15 1.72
CA ALA A 149 -24.65 -8.72 0.77
C ALA A 149 -25.19 -8.77 -0.68
N SER A 150 -26.30 -8.10 -0.97
CA SER A 150 -26.89 -8.08 -2.31
C SER A 150 -25.94 -7.49 -3.35
N HIS A 151 -25.95 -8.09 -4.53
CA HIS A 151 -25.23 -7.62 -5.71
C HIS A 151 -26.02 -6.58 -6.53
N GLU A 152 -27.21 -6.21 -6.06
CA GLU A 152 -28.05 -5.20 -6.70
C GLU A 152 -27.41 -3.81 -6.63
N ARG A 153 -27.45 -3.11 -7.77
CA ARG A 153 -27.03 -1.72 -7.90
C ARG A 153 -28.26 -0.84 -7.75
N VAL A 154 -28.21 0.09 -6.81
CA VAL A 154 -29.35 0.91 -6.41
C VAL A 154 -28.92 2.37 -6.18
N PRO A 155 -29.86 3.32 -6.23
CA PRO A 155 -29.60 4.71 -5.86
C PRO A 155 -29.40 4.85 -4.35
N TRP A 156 -28.48 5.73 -3.98
CA TRP A 156 -28.15 6.12 -2.61
C TRP A 156 -28.23 7.63 -2.44
N ILE A 157 -28.64 8.07 -1.26
CA ILE A 157 -28.70 9.47 -0.86
C ILE A 157 -27.76 9.69 0.33
N CYS A 158 -26.79 10.58 0.17
CA CYS A 158 -25.92 11.02 1.25
C CYS A 158 -26.21 12.48 1.58
N ARG A 159 -26.77 12.72 2.78
CA ARG A 159 -26.95 14.07 3.34
C ARG A 159 -25.64 14.54 3.95
N THR A 160 -25.14 15.68 3.47
CA THR A 160 -23.85 16.26 3.84
C THR A 160 -23.84 17.78 3.64
N TRP A 161 -22.66 18.40 3.62
CA TRP A 161 -22.46 19.83 3.44
C TRP A 161 -21.53 20.08 2.26
N ALA A 162 -21.79 21.14 1.50
CA ALA A 162 -20.93 21.62 0.44
C ALA A 162 -20.87 23.15 0.43
N VAL A 163 -19.83 23.70 -0.18
CA VAL A 163 -19.66 25.16 -0.33
C VAL A 163 -20.48 25.63 -1.52
N ASP A 164 -21.23 26.72 -1.34
CA ASP A 164 -21.84 27.43 -2.44
C ASP A 164 -20.76 28.17 -3.25
N PRO A 165 -20.60 27.92 -4.56
CA PRO A 165 -19.53 28.54 -5.34
C PRO A 165 -19.67 30.05 -5.50
N SER A 166 -20.88 30.60 -5.41
CA SER A 166 -21.14 32.03 -5.60
C SER A 166 -20.97 32.81 -4.29
N ALA A 167 -21.44 32.24 -3.18
CA ALA A 167 -21.40 32.89 -1.87
C ALA A 167 -20.18 32.50 -1.01
N GLY A 168 -19.51 31.38 -1.33
CA GLY A 168 -18.42 30.83 -0.51
C GLY A 168 -18.87 30.26 0.85
N VAL A 169 -20.18 30.08 1.06
CA VAL A 169 -20.77 29.65 2.34
C VAL A 169 -21.12 28.15 2.31
N TRP A 170 -20.93 27.45 3.43
CA TRP A 170 -21.35 26.06 3.58
C TRP A 170 -22.87 25.93 3.71
N LYS A 171 -23.48 25.03 2.92
CA LYS A 171 -24.91 24.71 2.97
C LYS A 171 -25.15 23.20 2.99
N PRO A 172 -26.27 22.73 3.56
CA PRO A 172 -26.63 21.32 3.52
C PRO A 172 -27.02 20.92 2.09
N VAL A 173 -26.59 19.74 1.67
CA VAL A 173 -26.82 19.18 0.32
C VAL A 173 -27.11 17.68 0.38
N GLU A 174 -27.77 17.17 -0.66
CA GLU A 174 -28.01 15.73 -0.86
C GLU A 174 -27.23 15.23 -2.07
N HIS A 175 -26.23 14.39 -1.83
CA HIS A 175 -25.52 13.71 -2.92
C HIS A 175 -26.27 12.46 -3.33
N ARG A 176 -26.50 12.31 -4.65
CA ARG A 176 -27.22 11.18 -5.25
C ARG A 176 -26.25 10.37 -6.10
N PHE A 177 -26.16 9.07 -5.86
CA PHE A 177 -25.23 8.20 -6.60
C PHE A 177 -25.69 6.74 -6.61
N GLU A 178 -25.29 6.00 -7.66
CA GLU A 178 -25.55 4.57 -7.80
C GLU A 178 -24.41 3.74 -7.21
N ALA A 179 -24.72 2.72 -6.41
CA ALA A 179 -23.72 1.79 -5.89
C ALA A 179 -24.32 0.42 -5.56
N VAL A 180 -23.47 -0.61 -5.52
CA VAL A 180 -23.87 -1.97 -5.13
C VAL A 180 -24.01 -2.09 -3.61
N VAL A 181 -25.08 -2.71 -3.13
CA VAL A 181 -25.37 -2.87 -1.68
C VAL A 181 -24.22 -3.53 -0.93
N LYS A 182 -23.69 -4.64 -1.44
CA LYS A 182 -22.55 -5.36 -0.85
C LYS A 182 -21.29 -4.50 -0.70
N GLU A 183 -21.00 -3.63 -1.67
CA GLU A 183 -19.80 -2.79 -1.64
C GLU A 183 -19.91 -1.71 -0.56
N ARG A 184 -21.10 -1.14 -0.41
CA ARG A 184 -21.42 -0.18 0.65
C ARG A 184 -21.36 -0.82 2.04
N ALA A 185 -21.92 -2.02 2.20
CA ALA A 185 -22.03 -2.72 3.47
C ALA A 185 -20.74 -3.40 3.93
N LEU A 186 -20.07 -4.15 3.03
CA LEU A 186 -18.93 -5.00 3.40
C LEU A 186 -17.56 -4.39 3.09
N GLN A 187 -17.46 -3.58 2.03
CA GLN A 187 -16.20 -2.94 1.64
C GLN A 187 -16.08 -1.52 2.23
N GLY A 188 -17.17 -0.99 2.78
CA GLY A 188 -17.18 0.31 3.46
C GLY A 188 -17.07 1.50 2.50
N ASN A 189 -17.50 1.34 1.25
CA ASN A 189 -17.50 2.43 0.28
C ASN A 189 -18.41 3.56 0.78
N GLY A 190 -17.82 4.74 0.95
CA GLY A 190 -18.53 5.97 1.35
C GLY A 190 -19.37 6.55 0.22
N CYS A 191 -19.87 7.77 0.40
CA CYS A 191 -20.57 8.47 -0.69
C CYS A 191 -19.60 8.69 -1.86
N LEU A 192 -19.99 8.23 -3.06
CA LEU A 192 -19.13 8.30 -4.24
C LEU A 192 -18.92 9.74 -4.71
N VAL A 193 -19.91 10.62 -4.51
CA VAL A 193 -19.74 12.06 -4.75
C VAL A 193 -18.77 12.66 -3.74
N CYS A 194 -18.98 12.45 -2.44
CA CYS A 194 -18.10 13.07 -1.45
C CYS A 194 -16.64 12.57 -1.61
N ALA A 195 -16.45 11.32 -2.03
CA ALA A 195 -15.14 10.73 -2.29
C ALA A 195 -14.50 11.20 -3.62
N GLY A 196 -15.25 11.89 -4.48
CA GLY A 196 -14.80 12.35 -5.78
C GLY A 196 -14.60 11.20 -6.77
N TYR A 197 -15.53 10.24 -6.79
CA TYR A 197 -15.70 9.22 -7.84
C TYR A 197 -16.86 9.56 -8.79
N VAL A 198 -17.82 10.37 -8.34
CA VAL A 198 -18.93 10.92 -9.13
C VAL A 198 -18.84 12.43 -9.01
N ILE A 199 -18.88 13.15 -10.13
CA ILE A 199 -18.77 14.62 -10.14
C ILE A 199 -20.15 15.25 -10.27
N ASP A 200 -20.42 16.22 -9.40
CA ASP A 200 -21.59 17.09 -9.45
C ASP A 200 -21.22 18.54 -9.04
N ASP A 201 -22.24 19.38 -8.91
CA ASP A 201 -22.12 20.79 -8.56
C ASP A 201 -21.57 21.05 -7.14
N THR A 202 -21.37 20.02 -6.32
CA THR A 202 -20.83 20.13 -4.96
C THR A 202 -19.33 19.83 -4.87
N ASN A 203 -18.77 19.14 -5.87
CA ASN A 203 -17.40 18.64 -5.83
C ASN A 203 -16.54 18.91 -7.07
N SER A 204 -17.10 19.65 -8.03
CA SER A 204 -16.43 20.01 -9.29
C SER A 204 -15.26 21.00 -9.12
N LEU A 205 -14.48 21.14 -10.19
CA LEU A 205 -13.42 22.15 -10.30
C LEU A 205 -13.98 23.56 -10.09
N PHE A 206 -15.12 23.87 -10.73
CA PHE A 206 -15.80 25.16 -10.56
C PHE A 206 -16.19 25.42 -9.09
N THR A 207 -16.67 24.39 -8.38
CA THR A 207 -17.15 24.54 -7.01
C THR A 207 -16.04 24.85 -6.02
N TRP A 208 -14.90 24.17 -6.14
CA TRP A 208 -13.82 24.28 -5.15
C TRP A 208 -12.70 25.23 -5.55
N PHE A 209 -12.56 25.49 -6.85
CA PHE A 209 -11.48 26.30 -7.43
C PHE A 209 -12.00 27.14 -8.61
N PRO A 210 -12.96 28.06 -8.37
CA PRO A 210 -13.50 28.92 -9.42
C PRO A 210 -12.38 29.67 -10.15
N GLU A 211 -11.35 30.13 -9.44
CA GLU A 211 -10.20 30.83 -10.05
C GLU A 211 -9.39 29.93 -11.01
N ILE A 212 -9.32 28.63 -10.74
CA ILE A 212 -8.64 27.69 -11.63
C ILE A 212 -9.55 27.33 -12.80
N ALA A 213 -10.86 27.20 -12.56
CA ALA A 213 -11.84 26.97 -13.61
C ALA A 213 -11.84 28.10 -14.64
N ASP A 214 -11.69 29.35 -14.22
CA ASP A 214 -11.62 30.52 -15.11
C ASP A 214 -10.37 30.53 -16.01
N GLU A 215 -9.29 29.85 -15.58
CA GLU A 215 -8.06 29.71 -16.38
C GLU A 215 -8.12 28.55 -17.39
N LEU A 216 -9.23 27.78 -17.45
CA LEU A 216 -9.36 26.66 -18.39
C LEU A 216 -9.58 27.16 -19.81
N ASP A 217 -8.62 26.88 -20.72
CA ASP A 217 -8.68 27.30 -22.13
C ASP A 217 -9.22 26.18 -23.02
N ALA A 218 -10.36 25.62 -22.64
CA ALA A 218 -11.01 24.51 -23.34
C ALA A 218 -12.52 24.76 -23.39
N PRO A 219 -13.03 25.48 -24.42
CA PRO A 219 -14.44 25.87 -24.49
C PRO A 219 -15.41 24.67 -24.57
N ASP A 220 -14.94 23.53 -25.07
CA ASP A 220 -15.73 22.30 -25.17
C ASP A 220 -15.88 21.55 -23.82
N LEU A 221 -15.16 21.98 -22.77
CA LEU A 221 -15.20 21.35 -21.46
C LEU A 221 -15.92 22.24 -20.45
N ASP A 222 -16.86 21.66 -19.71
CA ASP A 222 -17.56 22.34 -18.62
C ASP A 222 -16.83 22.10 -17.28
N PRO A 223 -16.24 23.14 -16.63
CA PRO A 223 -15.56 23.01 -15.34
C PRO A 223 -16.44 22.46 -14.21
N ARG A 224 -17.78 22.54 -14.34
CA ARG A 224 -18.74 21.97 -13.39
C ARG A 224 -18.81 20.44 -13.44
N ARG A 225 -18.21 19.83 -14.45
CA ARG A 225 -18.15 18.37 -14.64
C ARG A 225 -16.73 17.82 -14.45
N LEU A 226 -15.77 18.67 -14.09
CA LEU A 226 -14.37 18.29 -13.95
C LEU A 226 -13.99 17.96 -12.51
N PRO A 227 -13.16 16.93 -12.27
CA PRO A 227 -12.74 16.54 -10.93
C PRO A 227 -11.69 17.46 -10.31
N THR A 228 -11.62 17.42 -8.99
CA THR A 228 -10.58 18.09 -8.19
C THR A 228 -9.55 17.13 -7.57
N SER A 229 -9.69 15.81 -7.78
CA SER A 229 -8.88 14.77 -7.13
C SER A 229 -8.47 13.61 -8.05
N GLN A 230 -7.54 12.78 -7.57
CA GLN A 230 -6.94 11.64 -8.30
C GLN A 230 -7.88 10.45 -8.53
N HIS A 231 -9.05 10.37 -7.91
CA HIS A 231 -9.82 9.12 -7.84
C HIS A 231 -10.74 8.83 -9.01
N ASN A 232 -10.68 9.60 -10.09
CA ASN A 232 -11.89 9.81 -10.86
C ASN A 232 -12.22 8.78 -11.95
N ILE A 233 -11.50 7.65 -12.06
CA ILE A 233 -12.02 6.46 -12.77
C ILE A 233 -11.53 5.18 -12.06
N PRO A 234 -12.40 4.21 -11.72
CA PRO A 234 -11.98 2.86 -11.37
C PRO A 234 -11.11 2.29 -12.50
N ARG A 235 -9.94 1.71 -12.22
CA ARG A 235 -8.99 1.14 -13.22
C ARG A 235 -9.65 0.33 -14.35
N LYS A 236 -10.84 -0.24 -14.11
CA LYS A 236 -11.65 -1.03 -15.03
C LYS A 236 -12.49 -0.21 -16.02
N GLN A 237 -13.01 0.96 -15.63
CA GLN A 237 -13.81 1.84 -16.51
C GLN A 237 -12.95 2.66 -17.48
N ALA A 238 -11.68 2.89 -17.14
CA ALA A 238 -10.72 3.55 -18.03
C ALA A 238 -10.36 2.71 -19.27
N ALA A 239 -10.77 1.44 -19.30
CA ALA A 239 -10.53 0.51 -20.41
C ALA A 239 -11.74 0.35 -21.35
N GLU A 240 -12.95 0.74 -20.95
CA GLU A 240 -14.20 0.49 -21.70
C GLU A 240 -14.75 1.74 -22.40
N VAL A 241 -14.32 2.93 -22.00
CA VAL A 241 -14.66 4.19 -22.68
C VAL A 241 -13.37 4.77 -23.21
N GLU A 242 -13.31 5.19 -24.48
CA GLU A 242 -12.28 6.11 -25.02
C GLU A 242 -12.36 7.51 -24.35
N SER A 243 -12.83 7.57 -23.10
CA SER A 243 -12.88 8.76 -22.28
C SER A 243 -11.48 9.01 -21.76
N HIS A 244 -10.88 10.05 -22.32
CA HIS A 244 -9.63 10.73 -21.99
C HIS A 244 -9.61 11.30 -20.55
N GLY A 245 -10.32 10.68 -19.61
CA GLY A 245 -10.44 11.14 -18.24
C GLY A 245 -9.28 10.63 -17.38
N VAL A 246 -8.77 11.52 -16.53
CA VAL A 246 -8.05 11.30 -15.26
C VAL A 246 -6.58 11.72 -15.23
N TYR A 247 -5.85 11.73 -16.34
CA TYR A 247 -4.50 12.34 -16.38
C TYR A 247 -4.25 13.22 -17.59
N VAL A 248 -5.31 13.59 -18.31
CA VAL A 248 -5.13 14.40 -19.50
C VAL A 248 -4.71 15.81 -19.11
N THR A 249 -3.62 16.19 -19.75
CA THR A 249 -3.09 17.53 -19.69
C THR A 249 -4.02 18.44 -20.47
N LEU A 250 -4.71 19.34 -19.77
CA LEU A 250 -5.62 20.31 -20.34
C LEU A 250 -4.87 21.60 -20.72
N PRO A 251 -5.34 22.33 -21.74
CA PRO A 251 -4.88 23.68 -22.02
C PRO A 251 -5.39 24.67 -20.96
N TRP A 252 -4.52 25.58 -20.54
CA TRP A 252 -4.81 26.64 -19.58
C TRP A 252 -4.32 27.96 -20.13
N LYS A 253 -5.02 29.02 -19.80
CA LYS A 253 -4.67 30.39 -20.13
C LYS A 253 -4.79 31.24 -18.88
N CYS A 254 -3.71 31.87 -18.47
CA CYS A 254 -3.74 32.76 -17.31
C CYS A 254 -4.41 34.08 -17.73
N ARG A 255 -4.80 34.87 -16.73
CA ARG A 255 -5.31 36.24 -16.93
C ARG A 255 -4.39 37.16 -17.75
N HIS A 256 -3.11 36.80 -17.91
CA HIS A 256 -2.10 37.54 -18.68
C HIS A 256 -1.93 37.01 -20.12
N GLY A 257 -2.70 35.99 -20.52
CA GLY A 257 -2.72 35.47 -21.89
C GLY A 257 -1.69 34.39 -22.22
N HIS A 258 -0.81 34.01 -21.28
CA HIS A 258 0.11 32.88 -21.47
C HIS A 258 -0.66 31.56 -21.47
N ASN A 259 -0.29 30.68 -22.40
CA ASN A 259 -0.93 29.37 -22.56
C ASN A 259 0.03 28.27 -22.13
N TRP A 260 -0.43 27.34 -21.30
CA TRP A 260 0.35 26.16 -20.94
C TRP A 260 -0.52 24.92 -20.80
N LYS A 261 0.14 23.78 -20.71
CA LYS A 261 -0.50 22.48 -20.57
C LYS A 261 -0.21 21.93 -19.17
N ALA A 262 -1.27 21.62 -18.41
CA ALA A 262 -1.15 21.00 -17.09
C ALA A 262 -2.33 20.09 -16.77
N THR A 263 -2.17 19.17 -15.83
CA THR A 263 -3.29 18.41 -15.28
C THR A 263 -4.04 19.24 -14.24
N ILE A 264 -5.35 19.01 -14.09
CA ILE A 264 -6.15 19.69 -13.05
C ILE A 264 -5.56 19.47 -11.65
N LEU A 265 -5.06 18.26 -11.38
CA LEU A 265 -4.42 17.94 -10.10
C LEU A 265 -3.25 18.88 -9.81
N ASN A 266 -2.34 19.06 -10.78
CA ASN A 266 -1.18 19.93 -10.61
C ASN A 266 -1.62 21.38 -10.35
N ARG A 267 -2.65 21.83 -11.07
CA ARG A 267 -3.22 23.17 -10.89
C ARG A 267 -3.79 23.36 -9.48
N VAL A 268 -4.64 22.44 -9.02
CA VAL A 268 -5.22 22.44 -7.66
C VAL A 268 -4.15 22.35 -6.57
N GLN A 269 -3.02 21.69 -6.83
CA GLN A 269 -1.87 21.62 -5.92
C GLN A 269 -1.01 22.89 -5.90
N GLY A 270 -1.33 23.90 -6.71
CA GLY A 270 -0.68 25.21 -6.72
C GLY A 270 0.32 25.44 -7.85
N THR A 271 0.36 24.57 -8.86
CA THR A 271 1.23 24.79 -10.04
C THR A 271 0.61 25.87 -10.91
N GLY A 272 1.29 27.01 -11.07
CA GLY A 272 0.88 28.18 -11.84
C GLY A 272 1.22 28.13 -13.33
N CYS A 273 0.96 29.22 -14.03
CA CYS A 273 1.57 29.51 -15.33
C CYS A 273 3.10 29.54 -15.16
N GLY A 274 3.84 28.78 -15.97
CA GLY A 274 5.31 28.73 -15.90
C GLY A 274 5.97 30.08 -16.21
N ASP A 275 5.38 30.87 -17.10
CA ASP A 275 5.90 32.18 -17.51
C ASP A 275 5.60 33.27 -16.47
N CYS A 276 4.48 33.16 -15.75
CA CYS A 276 4.18 34.02 -14.61
C CYS A 276 4.89 33.58 -13.32
N SER A 277 5.32 32.31 -13.26
CA SER A 277 5.95 31.71 -12.10
C SER A 277 7.33 32.33 -11.87
N THR A 278 7.41 33.21 -10.88
CA THR A 278 8.66 33.73 -10.30
C THR A 278 9.37 32.65 -9.48
N SER A 279 9.58 31.48 -10.08
CA SER A 279 10.26 30.33 -9.48
C SER A 279 11.73 30.69 -9.24
N GLY A 280 12.01 31.37 -8.13
CA GLY A 280 13.34 31.89 -7.82
C GLY A 280 13.31 33.15 -6.95
N ILE A 281 12.28 33.99 -7.07
CA ILE A 281 12.22 35.31 -6.41
C ILE A 281 11.28 35.25 -5.19
N SER A 282 11.80 35.60 -4.01
CA SER A 282 11.01 35.71 -2.77
C SER A 282 10.46 37.12 -2.55
N LYS A 283 9.37 37.28 -1.78
CA LYS A 283 8.84 38.61 -1.43
C LYS A 283 9.82 39.38 -0.55
N GLU A 284 10.58 38.67 0.26
CA GLU A 284 11.65 39.20 1.10
C GLU A 284 12.78 39.76 0.24
N GLN A 285 13.21 39.03 -0.80
CA GLN A 285 14.16 39.53 -1.80
C GLN A 285 13.66 40.79 -2.51
N VAL A 286 12.41 40.80 -3.00
CA VAL A 286 11.84 41.99 -3.65
C VAL A 286 11.88 43.20 -2.72
N ARG A 287 11.53 43.00 -1.44
CA ARG A 287 11.55 44.09 -0.45
C ARG A 287 12.97 44.58 -0.19
N LEU A 288 13.96 43.70 -0.12
CA LEU A 288 15.36 44.10 0.00
C LEU A 288 15.82 44.90 -1.22
N VAL A 289 15.57 44.39 -2.43
CA VAL A 289 15.97 45.05 -3.69
C VAL A 289 15.30 46.42 -3.80
N ALA A 290 14.03 46.55 -3.43
CA ALA A 290 13.31 47.82 -3.45
C ALA A 290 13.93 48.87 -2.49
N GLU A 291 14.35 48.46 -1.29
CA GLU A 291 15.04 49.36 -0.36
C GLU A 291 16.41 49.77 -0.89
N LEU A 292 17.19 48.84 -1.45
CA LEU A 292 18.49 49.13 -2.04
C LEU A 292 18.38 50.02 -3.28
N ALA A 293 17.35 49.84 -4.11
CA ALA A 293 17.06 50.67 -5.27
C ALA A 293 16.75 52.14 -4.91
N GLY A 294 16.40 52.41 -3.65
CA GLY A 294 16.26 53.77 -3.13
C GLY A 294 17.57 54.43 -2.68
N LEU A 295 18.63 53.64 -2.55
CA LEU A 295 19.97 54.06 -2.11
C LEU A 295 21.01 54.01 -3.21
N ILE A 296 20.81 53.11 -4.17
CA ILE A 296 21.76 52.72 -5.21
C ILE A 296 20.99 52.54 -6.52
N ASP A 297 21.59 52.93 -7.64
CA ASP A 297 20.95 52.85 -8.96
C ASP A 297 20.75 51.40 -9.39
N LEU A 298 19.49 50.93 -9.38
CA LEU A 298 19.11 49.60 -9.85
C LEU A 298 19.20 49.53 -11.39
N VAL A 299 19.91 48.52 -11.89
CA VAL A 299 19.95 48.22 -13.32
C VAL A 299 18.63 47.57 -13.74
N PRO A 300 17.88 48.14 -14.71
CA PRO A 300 16.68 47.48 -15.19
C PRO A 300 17.02 46.18 -15.91
N PRO A 301 16.18 45.13 -15.84
CA PRO A 301 16.37 43.91 -16.61
C PRO A 301 16.26 44.20 -18.12
N GLU A 302 16.89 43.36 -18.95
CA GLU A 302 16.91 43.53 -20.42
C GLU A 302 15.49 43.59 -21.03
N SER A 303 14.55 42.86 -20.45
CA SER A 303 13.14 42.92 -20.79
C SER A 303 12.33 43.28 -19.54
N ARG A 304 11.68 44.45 -19.56
CA ARG A 304 10.76 44.87 -18.51
C ARG A 304 9.60 43.87 -18.42
N ASP A 305 9.24 43.50 -17.20
CA ASP A 305 8.10 42.63 -16.94
C ASP A 305 6.80 43.29 -17.42
N PRO A 306 6.08 42.67 -18.38
CA PRO A 306 4.88 43.25 -18.97
C PRO A 306 3.71 43.37 -17.98
N ARG A 307 3.83 42.77 -16.78
CA ARG A 307 2.82 42.89 -15.70
C ARG A 307 2.89 44.25 -14.98
N LEU A 308 3.99 44.98 -15.09
CA LEU A 308 4.21 46.22 -14.33
C LEU A 308 3.55 47.41 -15.01
N SER A 309 2.76 48.18 -14.26
CA SER A 309 2.26 49.46 -14.71
C SER A 309 3.40 50.48 -14.85
N ASP A 310 3.15 51.55 -15.61
CA ASP A 310 4.08 52.68 -15.72
C ASP A 310 4.42 53.22 -14.32
N GLY A 311 5.71 53.49 -14.10
CA GLY A 311 6.23 54.00 -12.82
C GLY A 311 6.50 52.97 -11.73
N VAL A 312 6.11 51.69 -11.90
CA VAL A 312 6.52 50.63 -10.96
C VAL A 312 7.92 50.13 -11.35
N PRO A 313 8.93 50.18 -10.46
CA PRO A 313 10.25 49.63 -10.75
C PRO A 313 10.19 48.12 -10.95
N ASP A 314 11.06 47.61 -11.81
CA ASP A 314 11.17 46.17 -12.07
C ASP A 314 12.25 45.56 -11.19
N PHE A 315 11.83 44.68 -10.28
CA PHE A 315 12.70 43.99 -9.32
C PHE A 315 12.94 42.52 -9.70
N ALA A 316 12.77 42.17 -10.98
CA ALA A 316 13.09 40.83 -11.48
C ALA A 316 14.60 40.56 -11.46
N SER A 317 14.97 39.28 -11.31
CA SER A 317 16.35 38.81 -11.42
C SER A 317 16.93 39.09 -12.80
N HIS A 318 18.24 39.31 -12.85
CA HIS A 318 19.02 39.49 -14.07
C HIS A 318 19.56 38.15 -14.58
N ARG A 319 19.57 37.99 -15.90
CA ARG A 319 20.21 36.84 -16.56
C ARG A 319 21.50 37.31 -17.22
N LEU A 320 22.64 36.89 -16.68
CA LEU A 320 23.96 37.22 -17.20
C LEU A 320 24.50 36.04 -18.00
N THR A 321 24.81 36.25 -19.29
CA THR A 321 25.39 35.20 -20.14
C THR A 321 26.90 35.15 -19.97
N VAL A 322 27.41 34.07 -19.39
CA VAL A 322 28.85 33.85 -19.21
C VAL A 322 29.49 33.45 -20.55
N PRO A 323 30.56 34.15 -20.99
CA PRO A 323 31.31 33.78 -22.17
C PRO A 323 31.85 32.33 -22.07
N PRO A 324 31.87 31.56 -23.17
CA PRO A 324 32.30 30.16 -23.16
C PRO A 324 33.68 29.91 -22.51
N GLU A 325 34.61 30.83 -22.67
CA GLU A 325 35.97 30.80 -22.13
C GLU A 325 36.04 30.92 -20.60
N HIS A 326 35.05 31.57 -19.99
CA HIS A 326 34.94 31.73 -18.53
C HIS A 326 33.96 30.73 -17.90
N LYS A 327 33.25 29.93 -18.70
CA LYS A 327 32.24 29.00 -18.21
C LYS A 327 32.87 27.68 -17.72
N PRO A 328 32.73 27.30 -16.43
CA PRO A 328 33.21 26.01 -15.95
C PRO A 328 32.54 24.82 -16.64
N ALA A 329 33.31 23.77 -16.93
CA ALA A 329 32.82 22.61 -17.70
C ALA A 329 31.64 21.87 -17.03
N HIS A 330 31.55 21.92 -15.70
CA HIS A 330 30.48 21.28 -14.93
C HIS A 330 29.19 22.13 -14.86
N TRP A 331 29.20 23.36 -15.38
CA TRP A 331 28.01 24.20 -15.44
C TRP A 331 27.11 23.80 -16.61
N ARG A 332 25.87 23.45 -16.28
CA ARG A 332 24.88 23.03 -17.29
C ARG A 332 24.51 24.16 -18.25
N TYR A 333 24.31 25.37 -17.75
CA TYR A 333 23.84 26.52 -18.53
C TYR A 333 24.90 27.63 -18.54
N LYS A 334 24.95 28.41 -19.63
CA LYS A 334 25.80 29.61 -19.75
C LYS A 334 25.15 30.84 -19.12
N ASP A 335 23.83 30.84 -19.05
CA ASP A 335 23.06 31.93 -18.47
C ASP A 335 22.94 31.72 -16.97
N VAL A 336 23.42 32.70 -16.21
CA VAL A 336 23.45 32.72 -14.75
C VAL A 336 22.45 33.74 -14.26
N GLU A 337 21.57 33.34 -13.37
CA GLU A 337 20.64 34.26 -12.71
C GLU A 337 21.33 34.97 -11.55
N VAL A 338 21.12 36.28 -11.40
CA VAL A 338 21.55 37.11 -10.26
C VAL A 338 20.33 37.91 -9.80
N ASP A 339 20.06 37.96 -8.50
CA ASP A 339 18.79 38.47 -7.97
C ASP A 339 18.54 39.97 -8.21
N ALA A 340 19.61 40.76 -8.26
CA ALA A 340 19.58 42.15 -8.73
C ALA A 340 20.99 42.62 -9.13
N VAL A 341 21.07 43.64 -9.99
CA VAL A 341 22.31 44.31 -10.36
C VAL A 341 22.16 45.80 -10.15
N PHE A 342 23.18 46.44 -9.58
CA PHE A 342 23.22 47.86 -9.28
C PHE A 342 24.44 48.52 -9.93
N HIS A 343 24.30 49.81 -10.27
CA HIS A 343 25.41 50.68 -10.64
C HIS A 343 25.84 51.53 -9.45
N LEU A 344 27.14 51.55 -9.19
CA LEU A 344 27.79 52.49 -8.27
C LEU A 344 28.51 53.59 -9.08
N PRO A 345 28.97 54.68 -8.43
CA PRO A 345 29.82 55.68 -9.06
C PRO A 345 31.05 55.06 -9.75
N HIS A 346 31.58 55.80 -10.74
CA HIS A 346 32.73 55.38 -11.55
C HIS A 346 32.52 54.12 -12.40
N GLY A 347 31.26 53.74 -12.66
CA GLY A 347 30.91 52.67 -13.59
C GLY A 347 30.99 51.25 -13.00
N VAL A 348 31.16 51.14 -11.69
CA VAL A 348 31.23 49.85 -10.98
C VAL A 348 29.86 49.17 -10.98
N ARG A 349 29.80 47.91 -11.39
CA ARG A 349 28.59 47.06 -11.42
C ARG A 349 28.64 46.03 -10.31
N VAL A 350 27.62 46.04 -9.45
CA VAL A 350 27.55 45.12 -8.32
C VAL A 350 26.30 44.25 -8.41
N GLY A 351 26.48 42.93 -8.33
CA GLY A 351 25.39 41.97 -8.25
C GLY A 351 24.99 41.69 -6.80
N LEU A 352 23.74 41.32 -6.60
CA LEU A 352 23.17 40.89 -5.32
C LEU A 352 22.60 39.48 -5.48
N GLU A 353 22.91 38.61 -4.52
CA GLU A 353 22.31 37.30 -4.34
C GLU A 353 21.65 37.22 -2.94
N TYR A 354 20.37 36.88 -2.91
CA TYR A 354 19.59 36.69 -1.69
C TYR A 354 19.56 35.20 -1.30
N ASP A 355 20.39 34.87 -0.31
CA ASP A 355 20.54 33.51 0.20
C ASP A 355 19.71 33.30 1.47
N GLY A 356 18.40 33.15 1.31
CA GLY A 356 17.46 32.96 2.43
C GLY A 356 17.11 31.50 2.75
N ALA A 357 16.48 31.25 3.91
CA ALA A 357 16.01 29.93 4.37
C ALA A 357 15.10 29.18 3.37
N PHE A 358 14.45 29.91 2.46
CA PHE A 358 13.65 29.36 1.37
C PHE A 358 14.49 28.53 0.37
N HIS A 359 15.71 28.99 0.04
CA HIS A 359 16.61 28.39 -0.95
C HIS A 359 17.34 27.14 -0.42
N HIS A 360 17.41 26.98 0.91
CA HIS A 360 18.00 25.80 1.56
C HIS A 360 16.97 24.72 1.96
N SER A 361 15.69 24.95 1.66
CA SER A 361 14.63 23.98 1.95
C SER A 361 14.41 23.04 0.75
N VAL A 362 14.90 21.80 0.90
CA VAL A 362 14.59 20.58 0.11
C VAL A 362 15.63 20.15 -0.95
N ARG A 363 16.29 19.01 -0.65
CA ARG A 363 17.09 18.11 -1.53
C ARG A 363 18.38 18.71 -2.10
N GLN A 364 19.41 18.72 -1.24
CA GLN A 364 20.81 18.93 -1.61
C GLN A 364 21.26 17.89 -2.65
N ARG A 365 21.26 18.28 -3.93
CA ARG A 365 22.48 18.12 -4.71
C ARG A 365 23.44 19.16 -4.15
N ASP A 366 24.69 18.78 -3.93
CA ASP A 366 25.74 19.64 -3.40
C ASP A 366 26.01 20.79 -4.39
N ARG A 367 25.23 21.88 -4.27
CA ARG A 367 25.35 23.11 -5.08
C ARG A 367 26.37 24.08 -4.48
N ARG A 368 27.03 23.71 -3.38
CA ARG A 368 27.96 24.55 -2.65
C ARG A 368 29.14 24.98 -3.52
N GLN A 369 29.64 24.06 -4.35
CA GLN A 369 30.68 24.37 -5.33
C GLN A 369 30.23 25.44 -6.32
N TYR A 370 29.01 25.30 -6.88
CA TYR A 370 28.45 26.28 -7.80
C TYR A 370 28.26 27.65 -7.14
N GLU A 371 27.72 27.70 -5.92
CA GLU A 371 27.52 28.96 -5.18
C GLU A 371 28.85 29.67 -4.87
N ASN A 372 29.88 28.93 -4.45
CA ASN A 372 31.20 29.50 -4.13
C ASN A 372 31.90 30.05 -5.39
N GLU A 373 31.86 29.31 -6.50
CA GLU A 373 32.54 29.70 -7.76
C GLU A 373 31.78 30.78 -8.55
N LYS A 374 30.47 30.94 -8.33
CA LYS A 374 29.61 31.90 -9.06
C LYS A 374 30.18 33.32 -9.04
N SER A 375 30.61 33.78 -7.86
CA SER A 375 31.19 35.12 -7.67
C SER A 375 32.46 35.31 -8.50
N GLN A 376 33.38 34.34 -8.44
CA GLN A 376 34.63 34.35 -9.19
C GLN A 376 34.37 34.39 -10.70
N VAL A 377 33.51 33.50 -11.21
CA VAL A 377 33.21 33.41 -12.64
C VAL A 377 32.62 34.71 -13.19
N LEU A 378 31.65 35.31 -12.48
CA LEU A 378 31.00 36.54 -12.93
C LEU A 378 31.96 37.75 -12.90
N VAL A 379 32.88 37.78 -11.93
CA VAL A 379 33.89 38.84 -11.82
C VAL A 379 35.00 38.68 -12.87
N GLU A 380 35.54 37.48 -13.04
CA GLU A 380 36.58 37.20 -14.03
C GLU A 380 36.09 37.37 -15.47
N ALA A 381 34.81 37.08 -15.73
CA ALA A 381 34.17 37.34 -17.02
C ALA A 381 33.88 38.83 -17.28
N GLY A 382 34.17 39.73 -16.33
CA GLY A 382 33.90 41.16 -16.45
C GLY A 382 32.40 41.52 -16.48
N LEU A 383 31.52 40.62 -16.02
CA LEU A 383 30.08 40.84 -16.00
C LEU A 383 29.64 41.65 -14.77
N LEU A 384 30.37 41.53 -13.67
CA LEU A 384 30.21 42.26 -12.42
C LEU A 384 31.59 42.62 -11.86
N ASP A 385 31.71 43.71 -11.12
CA ASP A 385 32.91 44.05 -10.36
C ASP A 385 32.90 43.42 -8.96
N LEU A 386 31.70 43.12 -8.43
CA LEU A 386 31.50 42.48 -7.14
C LEU A 386 30.15 41.74 -7.13
N LEU A 387 30.11 40.56 -6.50
CA LEU A 387 28.87 39.88 -6.12
C LEU A 387 28.69 39.92 -4.60
N ILE A 388 27.52 40.35 -4.15
CA ILE A 388 27.16 40.39 -2.74
C ILE A 388 26.26 39.20 -2.42
N HIS A 389 26.60 38.43 -1.39
CA HIS A 389 25.73 37.38 -0.86
C HIS A 389 25.09 37.82 0.45
N VAL A 390 23.77 37.93 0.48
CA VAL A 390 22.99 38.27 1.67
C VAL A 390 22.50 36.99 2.32
N ARG A 391 23.18 36.54 3.39
CA ARG A 391 22.93 35.25 4.04
C ARG A 391 22.04 35.43 5.26
N ILE A 392 20.79 34.97 5.17
CA ILE A 392 19.80 35.11 6.26
C ILE A 392 19.81 33.91 7.21
N GLY A 393 19.93 34.18 8.51
CA GLY A 393 19.90 33.14 9.55
C GLY A 393 21.20 32.35 9.67
N ASN A 394 21.10 31.11 10.15
CA ASN A 394 22.26 30.25 10.44
C ASN A 394 22.59 29.36 9.23
N LEU A 395 23.11 29.97 8.17
CA LEU A 395 23.59 29.25 6.99
C LEU A 395 25.04 28.78 7.15
N PRO A 396 25.44 27.68 6.50
CA PRO A 396 26.83 27.24 6.49
C PRO A 396 27.75 28.34 5.98
N GLU A 397 28.97 28.38 6.51
CA GLU A 397 30.00 29.31 6.05
C GLU A 397 30.25 29.13 4.55
N MET A 398 30.49 30.26 3.88
CA MET A 398 30.71 30.34 2.44
C MET A 398 32.13 30.80 2.16
N GLU A 399 32.88 29.98 1.44
CA GLU A 399 34.25 30.26 1.01
C GLU A 399 34.22 31.00 -0.34
N ALA A 400 33.85 32.28 -0.30
CA ALA A 400 33.75 33.12 -1.51
C ALA A 400 34.65 34.38 -1.38
N PRO A 401 35.97 34.25 -1.60
CA PRO A 401 36.92 35.37 -1.44
C PRO A 401 36.70 36.50 -2.47
N HIS A 402 36.03 36.20 -3.58
CA HIS A 402 35.68 37.16 -4.63
C HIS A 402 34.29 37.81 -4.42
N ALA A 403 33.62 37.51 -3.31
CA ALA A 403 32.32 38.07 -2.96
C ALA A 403 32.37 38.94 -1.70
N LEU A 404 31.36 39.79 -1.53
CA LEU A 404 31.06 40.44 -0.26
C LEU A 404 29.95 39.67 0.45
N VAL A 405 30.25 39.04 1.58
CA VAL A 405 29.27 38.25 2.34
C VAL A 405 28.68 39.09 3.46
N VAL A 406 27.36 39.27 3.44
CA VAL A 406 26.62 40.05 4.44
C VAL A 406 25.66 39.12 5.19
N THR A 407 26.02 38.78 6.42
CA THR A 407 25.19 37.92 7.28
C THR A 407 24.19 38.75 8.07
N VAL A 408 22.93 38.33 8.05
CA VAL A 408 21.82 39.04 8.71
C VAL A 408 20.95 38.05 9.51
N PRO A 409 20.39 38.46 10.67
CA PRO A 409 19.54 37.59 11.48
C PRO A 409 18.32 37.05 10.70
N GLU A 410 17.84 35.86 11.05
CA GLU A 410 16.71 35.19 10.36
C GLU A 410 15.42 36.04 10.31
N ARG A 411 15.20 36.88 11.32
CA ARG A 411 14.03 37.77 11.43
C ARG A 411 14.33 39.22 11.02
N ALA A 412 15.44 39.45 10.31
CA ALA A 412 15.81 40.79 9.88
C ALA A 412 14.75 41.38 8.94
N THR A 413 14.31 42.60 9.24
CA THR A 413 13.41 43.35 8.36
C THR A 413 14.14 43.78 7.08
N ALA A 414 13.39 44.13 6.01
CA ALA A 414 13.99 44.66 4.78
C ALA A 414 14.90 45.87 5.04
N TYR A 415 14.50 46.75 5.98
CA TYR A 415 15.33 47.86 6.45
C TYR A 415 16.66 47.40 7.04
N GLN A 416 16.64 46.41 7.94
CA GLN A 416 17.85 45.89 8.57
C GLN A 416 18.77 45.21 7.56
N GLN A 417 18.20 44.47 6.60
CA GLN A 417 18.94 43.84 5.53
C GLN A 417 19.60 44.88 4.60
N ALA A 418 18.83 45.86 4.10
CA ALA A 418 19.34 46.92 3.24
C ALA A 418 20.38 47.79 3.95
N SER A 419 20.17 48.10 5.24
CA SER A 419 21.14 48.82 6.07
C SER A 419 22.47 48.08 6.16
N ALA A 420 22.44 46.77 6.40
CA ALA A 420 23.66 45.96 6.49
C ALA A 420 24.40 45.88 5.15
N VAL A 421 23.67 45.66 4.05
CA VAL A 421 24.24 45.58 2.69
C VAL A 421 24.84 46.92 2.28
N ALA A 422 24.09 48.01 2.40
CA ALA A 422 24.57 49.34 2.01
C ALA A 422 25.75 49.81 2.88
N SER A 423 25.75 49.49 4.19
CA SER A 423 26.91 49.81 5.06
C SER A 423 28.15 49.01 4.67
N ALA A 424 28.00 47.72 4.36
CA ALA A 424 29.10 46.87 3.91
C ALA A 424 29.66 47.34 2.56
N LEU A 425 28.78 47.79 1.65
CA LEU A 425 29.19 48.40 0.39
C LEU A 425 29.94 49.72 0.61
N CYS A 426 29.41 50.63 1.43
CA CYS A 426 30.07 51.91 1.70
C CYS A 426 31.42 51.75 2.41
N ALA A 427 31.63 50.68 3.18
CA ALA A 427 32.94 50.37 3.76
C ALA A 427 34.00 50.06 2.69
N ARG A 428 33.60 49.54 1.53
CA ARG A 428 34.49 49.22 0.40
C ARG A 428 34.50 50.31 -0.68
N PHE A 429 33.37 50.95 -0.89
CA PHE A 429 33.11 51.98 -1.89
C PHE A 429 32.40 53.16 -1.20
N PRO A 430 33.15 54.13 -0.62
CA PRO A 430 32.58 55.18 0.23
C PRO A 430 31.42 55.98 -0.39
N GLU A 431 31.38 56.09 -1.72
CA GLU A 431 30.35 56.83 -2.46
C GLU A 431 29.18 55.94 -2.95
N ALA A 432 29.13 54.66 -2.57
CA ALA A 432 28.14 53.71 -3.10
C ALA A 432 26.68 54.06 -2.81
N ALA A 433 26.41 54.65 -1.64
CA ALA A 433 25.07 55.06 -1.23
C ALA A 433 25.13 56.43 -0.52
N PRO A 434 25.11 57.55 -1.27
CA PRO A 434 25.27 58.90 -0.71
C PRO A 434 24.22 59.27 0.34
N SER A 435 23.02 58.69 0.25
CA SER A 435 21.91 58.91 1.19
C SER A 435 21.88 57.93 2.37
N LEU A 436 22.90 57.06 2.53
CA LEU A 436 22.91 56.02 3.56
C LEU A 436 22.71 56.57 4.97
N SER A 437 23.40 57.65 5.34
CA SER A 437 23.25 58.24 6.68
C SER A 437 21.82 58.70 6.95
N ALA A 438 21.16 59.32 5.97
CA ALA A 438 19.76 59.73 6.09
C ALA A 438 18.81 58.52 6.20
N TYR A 439 19.09 57.47 5.44
CA TYR A 439 18.33 56.21 5.49
C TYR A 439 18.44 55.52 6.86
N LEU A 440 19.65 55.36 7.38
CA LEU A 440 19.91 54.78 8.72
C LEU A 440 19.25 55.61 9.83
N ASN A 441 19.27 56.94 9.72
CA ASN A 441 18.61 57.83 10.68
C ASN A 441 17.08 57.70 10.67
N SER A 442 16.49 57.23 9.57
CA SER A 442 15.05 57.06 9.48
C SER A 442 14.52 55.88 10.31
N GLY A 443 15.37 54.88 10.61
CA GLY A 443 15.04 53.73 11.45
C GLY A 443 13.99 52.78 10.88
N ARG A 444 13.54 52.97 9.63
CA ARG A 444 12.46 52.20 9.02
C ARG A 444 12.62 52.07 7.50
N ALA A 445 11.95 51.08 6.94
CA ALA A 445 11.88 50.85 5.51
C ALA A 445 11.15 51.99 4.79
N GLN A 446 11.66 52.46 3.66
CA GLN A 446 11.16 53.64 2.93
C GLN A 446 10.52 53.28 1.58
N HIS A 447 10.80 52.09 1.04
CA HIS A 447 10.41 51.65 -0.30
C HIS A 447 9.47 50.44 -0.29
N GLN A 448 8.83 50.15 0.84
CA GLN A 448 7.82 49.09 0.96
C GLN A 448 6.68 49.25 -0.05
N ALA A 449 6.21 50.48 -0.29
CA ALA A 449 5.12 50.73 -1.23
C ALA A 449 5.47 50.32 -2.67
N ALA A 450 6.71 50.56 -3.10
CA ALA A 450 7.19 50.14 -4.41
C ALA A 450 7.30 48.61 -4.50
N ALA A 451 7.84 47.98 -3.43
CA ALA A 451 7.90 46.51 -3.33
C ALA A 451 6.50 45.89 -3.39
N ASP A 452 5.54 46.41 -2.63
CA ASP A 452 4.18 45.89 -2.57
C ASP A 452 3.42 46.14 -3.89
N ALA A 453 3.68 47.25 -4.60
CA ALA A 453 3.16 47.51 -5.95
C ALA A 453 3.68 46.47 -6.95
N TYR A 454 4.98 46.20 -6.96
CA TYR A 454 5.57 45.12 -7.77
C TYR A 454 5.00 43.76 -7.38
N ILE A 455 4.93 43.44 -6.07
CA ILE A 455 4.40 42.16 -5.59
C ILE A 455 2.95 41.98 -6.04
N THR A 456 2.14 43.02 -5.96
CA THR A 456 0.73 42.97 -6.36
C THR A 456 0.58 42.82 -7.87
N ALA A 457 1.39 43.53 -8.67
CA ALA A 457 1.38 43.40 -10.12
C ALA A 457 1.81 41.99 -10.59
N VAL A 458 2.87 41.46 -9.98
CA VAL A 458 3.52 40.20 -10.39
C VAL A 458 2.81 38.97 -9.82
N TRP A 459 2.38 39.00 -8.55
CA TRP A 459 1.71 37.88 -7.86
C TRP A 459 0.19 38.05 -7.66
N GLY A 460 -0.40 39.22 -7.97
CA GLY A 460 -1.80 39.54 -7.65
C GLY A 460 -2.02 40.01 -6.21
N GLU A 461 -3.27 40.37 -5.88
CA GLU A 461 -3.65 40.74 -4.50
C GLU A 461 -3.21 39.66 -3.50
N LEU A 462 -2.60 40.11 -2.40
CA LEU A 462 -2.11 39.27 -1.31
C LEU A 462 -3.27 38.52 -0.64
N ARG A 463 -3.70 37.39 -1.20
CA ARG A 463 -4.60 36.48 -0.50
C ARG A 463 -3.86 35.91 0.72
N PRO A 464 -4.54 35.76 1.86
CA PRO A 464 -3.92 35.21 3.06
C PRO A 464 -3.29 33.86 2.72
N PRO A 465 -2.08 33.57 3.22
CA PRO A 465 -1.38 32.34 2.90
C PRO A 465 -2.31 31.16 3.20
N ARG A 466 -2.66 30.39 2.17
CA ARG A 466 -3.34 29.10 2.38
C ARG A 466 -2.47 28.34 3.37
N ARG A 467 -3.03 28.00 4.54
CA ARG A 467 -2.34 27.14 5.51
C ARG A 467 -1.85 25.93 4.74
N LYS A 468 -0.53 25.80 4.56
CA LYS A 468 0.06 24.58 4.04
C LYS A 468 -0.52 23.45 4.92
N PRO A 469 -1.18 22.44 4.33
CA PRO A 469 -1.65 21.32 5.13
C PRO A 469 -0.45 20.84 5.93
N LYS A 470 -0.58 20.74 7.26
CA LYS A 470 0.47 20.17 8.09
C LYS A 470 0.85 18.86 7.41
N LYS A 471 2.09 18.74 6.93
CA LYS A 471 2.62 17.43 6.56
C LYS A 471 2.31 16.55 7.75
N ALA A 472 1.53 15.49 7.53
CA ALA A 472 1.32 14.50 8.58
C ALA A 472 2.70 14.16 9.12
N ALA A 473 2.86 14.22 10.45
CA ALA A 473 4.10 13.81 11.08
C ALA A 473 4.49 12.45 10.47
N SER A 474 5.77 12.28 10.16
CA SER A 474 6.29 11.00 9.67
C SER A 474 5.66 9.90 10.52
N PRO A 475 4.96 8.91 9.92
CA PRO A 475 4.20 7.95 10.68
C PRO A 475 5.10 7.35 11.75
N THR A 476 4.70 7.48 13.01
CA THR A 476 5.38 6.82 14.11
C THR A 476 5.52 5.35 13.72
N PRO A 477 6.74 4.79 13.68
CA PRO A 477 6.91 3.42 13.21
C PRO A 477 6.03 2.52 14.06
N ARG A 478 5.11 1.80 13.41
CA ARG A 478 4.20 0.87 14.09
C ARG A 478 5.05 -0.09 14.92
N ARG A 479 4.68 -0.25 16.20
CA ARG A 479 5.27 -1.25 17.09
C ARG A 479 5.18 -2.62 16.41
N LEU A 480 6.31 -3.29 16.25
CA LEU A 480 6.38 -4.61 15.61
C LEU A 480 5.71 -5.65 16.53
N SER A 481 4.96 -6.59 15.94
CA SER A 481 4.26 -7.63 16.69
C SER A 481 5.11 -8.91 16.79
N PRO A 482 5.37 -9.43 18.01
CA PRO A 482 6.07 -10.69 18.17
C PRO A 482 5.19 -11.87 17.74
N THR A 483 5.77 -12.85 17.04
CA THR A 483 5.12 -14.12 16.69
C THR A 483 5.80 -15.29 17.39
N ALA A 484 5.03 -16.35 17.67
CA ALA A 484 5.57 -17.57 18.27
C ALA A 484 6.45 -18.34 17.27
N PRO A 485 7.50 -19.05 17.74
CA PRO A 485 8.21 -20.04 16.94
C PRO A 485 7.29 -21.16 16.44
N HIS A 486 7.68 -21.84 15.36
CA HIS A 486 7.02 -23.06 14.91
C HIS A 486 7.07 -24.15 16.00
N ALA A 487 6.08 -25.04 16.06
CA ALA A 487 5.95 -26.07 17.11
C ALA A 487 7.20 -26.97 17.25
N ASP A 488 7.82 -27.34 16.12
CA ASP A 488 9.04 -28.17 16.08
C ASP A 488 10.37 -27.38 16.19
N SER A 489 10.32 -26.12 16.64
CA SER A 489 11.51 -25.27 16.77
C SER A 489 12.21 -25.49 18.12
N LEU A 490 13.54 -25.62 18.10
CA LEU A 490 14.40 -25.58 19.29
C LEU A 490 14.74 -24.14 19.72
N LEU A 491 14.18 -23.13 19.04
CA LEU A 491 14.48 -21.72 19.26
C LEU A 491 13.42 -21.05 20.13
N SER A 492 13.84 -20.57 21.30
CA SER A 492 13.03 -19.80 22.24
C SER A 492 13.39 -18.31 22.15
N PRO A 493 12.43 -17.38 21.98
CA PRO A 493 12.73 -15.96 21.82
C PRO A 493 13.24 -15.35 23.13
N VAL A 494 14.25 -14.48 23.03
CA VAL A 494 14.85 -13.77 24.18
C VAL A 494 14.86 -12.24 24.03
N SER A 495 14.39 -11.71 22.88
CA SER A 495 14.23 -10.26 22.66
C SER A 495 12.90 -9.91 21.96
N GLU A 496 12.57 -8.61 21.97
CA GLU A 496 11.51 -8.03 21.15
C GLU A 496 11.95 -7.93 19.67
N PRO A 497 11.03 -8.05 18.70
CA PRO A 497 11.39 -7.94 17.29
C PRO A 497 11.86 -6.53 16.91
N TYR A 498 12.90 -6.45 16.09
CA TYR A 498 13.48 -5.21 15.58
C TYR A 498 13.72 -5.27 14.07
N ARG A 499 13.85 -4.12 13.41
CA ARG A 499 14.14 -4.08 11.97
C ARG A 499 15.61 -4.39 11.73
N ASN A 500 15.89 -5.21 10.72
CA ASN A 500 17.25 -5.43 10.26
C ASN A 500 17.86 -4.09 9.77
N PRO A 501 19.02 -3.64 10.29
CA PRO A 501 19.69 -2.42 9.85
C PRO A 501 20.11 -2.43 8.37
N GLU A 502 20.44 -3.60 7.83
CA GLU A 502 20.93 -3.77 6.45
C GLU A 502 19.79 -4.01 5.45
N SER A 503 18.67 -4.57 5.92
CA SER A 503 17.49 -4.91 5.11
C SER A 503 16.20 -4.55 5.86
N PRO A 504 15.71 -3.29 5.80
CA PRO A 504 14.61 -2.81 6.65
C PRO A 504 13.26 -3.55 6.53
N ASN A 505 13.10 -4.38 5.50
CA ASN A 505 11.94 -5.24 5.27
C ASN A 505 11.97 -6.52 6.14
N ASP A 506 13.14 -6.93 6.61
CA ASP A 506 13.30 -8.09 7.48
C ASP A 506 13.13 -7.70 8.95
N ILE A 507 12.30 -8.48 9.65
CA ILE A 507 12.10 -8.34 11.09
C ILE A 507 12.95 -9.40 11.76
N LEU A 508 14.00 -8.97 12.47
CA LEU A 508 14.88 -9.83 13.24
C LEU A 508 14.35 -9.98 14.67
N ARG A 509 14.75 -11.10 15.27
CA ARG A 509 14.53 -11.39 16.69
C ARG A 509 15.64 -12.30 17.18
N ASP A 510 15.98 -12.17 18.45
CA ASP A 510 17.02 -12.98 19.05
C ASP A 510 16.42 -14.19 19.77
N TYR A 511 17.07 -15.33 19.62
CA TYR A 511 16.62 -16.62 20.13
C TYR A 511 17.74 -17.32 20.91
N ARG A 512 17.34 -18.17 21.85
CA ARG A 512 18.21 -19.17 22.49
C ARG A 512 17.82 -20.55 21.98
N CYS A 513 18.80 -21.38 21.66
CA CYS A 513 18.56 -22.74 21.18
C CYS A 513 18.69 -23.75 22.31
N ASP A 514 17.78 -24.73 22.36
CA ASP A 514 17.77 -25.77 23.41
C ASP A 514 18.88 -26.83 23.26
N CYS A 515 19.80 -26.67 22.30
CA CYS A 515 20.90 -27.61 22.07
C CYS A 515 22.09 -27.46 23.03
N GLY A 516 21.95 -26.64 24.07
CA GLY A 516 23.01 -26.37 25.05
C GLY A 516 24.07 -25.36 24.60
N ASN A 517 23.92 -24.73 23.42
CA ASN A 517 24.78 -23.60 23.06
C ASN A 517 24.30 -22.34 23.82
N PRO A 518 25.15 -21.70 24.66
CA PRO A 518 24.76 -20.51 25.41
C PRO A 518 24.63 -19.25 24.55
N GLU A 519 25.11 -19.26 23.30
CA GLU A 519 25.08 -18.12 22.41
C GLU A 519 23.67 -17.74 21.95
N VAL A 520 23.48 -16.44 21.78
CA VAL A 520 22.25 -15.86 21.24
C VAL A 520 22.28 -15.98 19.72
N PHE A 521 21.21 -16.53 19.14
CA PHE A 521 21.05 -16.73 17.72
C PHE A 521 20.02 -15.76 17.15
N THR A 522 20.47 -14.81 16.33
CA THR A 522 19.58 -13.85 15.65
C THR A 522 19.05 -14.43 14.35
N ALA A 523 17.74 -14.37 14.15
CA ALA A 523 17.08 -14.86 12.94
C ALA A 523 15.89 -13.98 12.53
N VAL A 524 15.52 -14.09 11.25
CA VAL A 524 14.30 -13.46 10.74
C VAL A 524 13.08 -14.14 11.37
N GLN A 525 12.26 -13.36 12.08
CA GLN A 525 11.14 -13.87 12.88
C GLN A 525 10.17 -14.72 12.04
N SER A 526 9.86 -14.30 10.81
CA SER A 526 8.94 -15.01 9.93
C SER A 526 9.44 -16.41 9.54
N GLN A 527 10.76 -16.60 9.42
CA GLN A 527 11.38 -17.89 9.08
C GLN A 527 11.34 -18.87 10.26
N VAL A 528 11.41 -18.36 11.49
CA VAL A 528 11.27 -19.18 12.71
C VAL A 528 9.80 -19.55 12.93
N THR A 529 8.87 -18.62 12.69
CA THR A 529 7.43 -18.90 12.75
C THR A 529 6.96 -19.89 11.68
N SER A 530 7.50 -19.82 10.45
CA SER A 530 7.16 -20.76 9.38
C SER A 530 7.85 -22.12 9.50
N GLY A 531 8.80 -22.28 10.43
CA GLY A 531 9.54 -23.52 10.62
C GLY A 531 10.66 -23.76 9.61
N ASN A 532 11.05 -22.74 8.84
CA ASN A 532 12.22 -22.82 7.95
C ASN A 532 13.53 -22.78 8.75
N THR A 533 13.56 -22.00 9.83
CA THR A 533 14.68 -21.95 10.79
C THR A 533 14.22 -22.51 12.12
N ARG A 534 14.69 -23.72 12.47
CA ARG A 534 14.24 -24.47 13.66
C ARG A 534 15.30 -24.64 14.74
N SER A 535 16.55 -24.24 14.48
CA SER A 535 17.63 -24.33 15.45
C SER A 535 18.76 -23.38 15.05
N CYS A 536 19.76 -23.21 15.92
CA CYS A 536 20.97 -22.43 15.62
C CYS A 536 21.94 -23.15 14.63
N GLY A 537 21.46 -24.16 13.90
CA GLY A 537 22.26 -25.04 13.04
C GLY A 537 22.56 -26.43 13.62
N CYS A 538 22.35 -26.64 14.93
CA CYS A 538 22.65 -27.91 15.62
C CYS A 538 21.91 -29.14 15.03
N LEU A 539 20.67 -28.99 14.55
CA LEU A 539 19.93 -30.08 13.89
C LEU A 539 20.62 -30.56 12.60
N VAL A 540 21.24 -29.64 11.85
CA VAL A 540 21.99 -29.98 10.63
C VAL A 540 23.29 -30.69 10.99
N THR A 541 23.97 -30.24 12.05
CA THR A 541 25.20 -30.87 12.55
C THR A 541 24.94 -32.30 13.03
N GLN A 542 23.89 -32.51 13.84
CA GLN A 542 23.49 -33.84 14.28
C GLN A 542 23.13 -34.76 13.11
N ALA A 543 22.43 -34.24 12.09
CA ALA A 543 22.10 -35.02 10.89
C ALA A 543 23.35 -35.43 10.09
N ARG A 544 24.41 -34.62 10.09
CA ARG A 544 25.69 -34.94 9.44
C ARG A 544 26.54 -35.95 10.22
N GLN A 545 26.43 -35.95 11.54
CA GLN A 545 27.21 -36.83 12.43
C GLN A 545 26.64 -38.24 12.58
N ARG A 546 25.41 -38.50 12.13
CA ARG A 546 24.83 -39.86 12.13
C ARG A 546 25.60 -40.76 11.14
N PRO A 547 26.30 -41.82 11.60
CA PRO A 547 26.99 -42.75 10.73
C PRO A 547 25.95 -43.48 9.86
N ARG A 548 26.16 -43.48 8.54
CA ARG A 548 25.29 -44.19 7.60
C ARG A 548 25.78 -45.64 7.46
N PRO A 549 24.88 -46.63 7.27
CA PRO A 549 25.27 -48.02 7.05
C PRO A 549 26.22 -48.14 5.85
N ALA A 550 27.37 -48.79 6.05
CA ALA A 550 28.33 -49.04 4.98
C ALA A 550 27.81 -50.13 4.04
N VAL A 551 27.58 -49.77 2.77
CA VAL A 551 27.31 -50.74 1.70
C VAL A 551 28.67 -51.17 1.14
N SER A 552 28.93 -52.48 1.05
CA SER A 552 30.23 -52.96 0.58
C SER A 552 30.48 -52.56 -0.89
N LYS A 553 31.76 -52.47 -1.29
CA LYS A 553 32.12 -52.17 -2.69
C LYS A 553 31.60 -53.27 -3.65
N ALA A 554 31.62 -54.53 -3.20
CA ALA A 554 31.11 -55.66 -3.95
C ALA A 554 29.59 -55.54 -4.17
N GLU A 555 28.83 -55.24 -3.11
CA GLU A 555 27.38 -55.01 -3.20
C GLU A 555 27.06 -53.82 -4.11
N THR A 556 27.83 -52.72 -4.01
CA THR A 556 27.66 -51.55 -4.88
C THR A 556 27.85 -51.89 -6.36
N HIS A 557 28.85 -52.71 -6.70
CA HIS A 557 29.08 -53.16 -8.07
C HIS A 557 27.95 -54.09 -8.56
N ALA A 558 27.48 -55.00 -7.71
CA ALA A 558 26.38 -55.92 -8.04
C ALA A 558 25.06 -55.16 -8.30
N VAL A 559 24.72 -54.19 -7.45
CA VAL A 559 23.52 -53.34 -7.64
C VAL A 559 23.61 -52.55 -8.94
N ARG A 560 24.79 -52.03 -9.29
CA ARG A 560 24.99 -51.29 -10.56
C ARG A 560 24.83 -52.18 -11.79
N ALA A 561 25.41 -53.38 -11.76
CA ALA A 561 25.26 -54.35 -12.85
C ALA A 561 23.79 -54.77 -13.02
N TRP A 562 23.09 -55.04 -11.91
CA TRP A 562 21.67 -55.33 -11.90
C TRP A 562 20.81 -54.18 -12.45
N ALA A 563 21.07 -52.94 -12.00
CA ALA A 563 20.36 -51.76 -12.49
C ALA A 563 20.59 -51.55 -13.99
N GLN A 564 21.82 -51.78 -14.49
CA GLN A 564 22.13 -51.69 -15.92
C GLN A 564 21.37 -52.74 -16.74
N GLN A 565 21.31 -54.00 -16.28
CA GLN A 565 20.56 -55.07 -16.95
C GLN A 565 19.06 -54.75 -17.04
N ARG A 566 18.48 -54.19 -15.97
CA ARG A 566 17.07 -53.80 -15.91
C ARG A 566 16.77 -52.38 -16.44
N ARG A 567 17.78 -51.71 -17.02
CA ARG A 567 17.69 -50.33 -17.56
C ARG A 567 17.20 -49.29 -16.55
N ILE A 568 17.51 -49.48 -15.26
CA ILE A 568 17.22 -48.55 -14.18
C ILE A 568 18.29 -47.46 -14.16
N VAL A 569 17.88 -46.20 -14.28
CA VAL A 569 18.79 -45.05 -14.33
C VAL A 569 19.33 -44.73 -12.94
N ILE A 570 20.65 -44.78 -12.77
CA ILE A 570 21.37 -44.37 -11.57
C ILE A 570 22.46 -43.34 -11.93
N GLY A 571 22.81 -42.45 -11.00
CA GLY A 571 23.84 -41.43 -11.20
C GLY A 571 25.26 -42.00 -11.41
N GLY A 572 26.24 -41.12 -11.65
CA GLY A 572 27.67 -41.43 -11.92
C GLY A 572 28.41 -42.19 -10.80
N SER A 573 29.72 -42.02 -10.61
CA SER A 573 30.55 -42.84 -9.69
C SER A 573 30.24 -42.76 -8.18
N GLY A 574 29.16 -42.06 -7.77
CA GLY A 574 28.75 -41.90 -6.37
C GLY A 574 28.01 -43.09 -5.74
N ARG A 575 27.51 -42.91 -4.52
CA ARG A 575 26.71 -43.93 -3.82
C ARG A 575 25.41 -44.21 -4.59
N VAL A 576 25.05 -45.49 -4.71
CA VAL A 576 23.79 -45.92 -5.34
C VAL A 576 22.61 -45.53 -4.44
N PRO A 577 21.48 -45.04 -4.97
CA PRO A 577 20.32 -44.66 -4.15
C PRO A 577 19.79 -45.83 -3.30
N ASP A 578 19.47 -45.56 -2.03
CA ASP A 578 19.05 -46.59 -1.07
C ASP A 578 17.78 -47.35 -1.48
N ARG A 579 16.86 -46.72 -2.22
CA ARG A 579 15.68 -47.38 -2.84
C ARG A 579 16.10 -48.43 -3.87
N VAL A 580 17.12 -48.16 -4.67
CA VAL A 580 17.63 -49.08 -5.71
C VAL A 580 18.35 -50.25 -5.04
N THR A 581 19.17 -49.97 -4.01
CA THR A 581 19.82 -51.01 -3.20
C THR A 581 18.80 -51.92 -2.50
N ALA A 582 17.76 -51.34 -1.89
CA ALA A 582 16.66 -52.10 -1.27
C ALA A 582 15.91 -52.97 -2.29
N SER A 583 15.67 -52.45 -3.50
CA SER A 583 15.01 -53.19 -4.58
C SER A 583 15.85 -54.37 -5.05
N PHE A 584 17.16 -54.17 -5.25
CA PHE A 584 18.10 -55.23 -5.59
C PHE A 584 18.13 -56.36 -4.54
N ARG A 585 18.11 -56.02 -3.25
CA ARG A 585 18.10 -57.02 -2.17
C ARG A 585 16.86 -57.90 -2.20
N LEU A 586 15.70 -57.32 -2.52
CA LEU A 586 14.44 -58.06 -2.65
C LEU A 586 14.42 -58.92 -3.92
N ASP A 587 14.94 -58.40 -5.02
CA ASP A 587 15.13 -59.13 -6.27
C ASP A 587 15.97 -60.40 -6.08
N GLN A 588 17.14 -60.26 -5.44
CA GLN A 588 18.00 -61.41 -5.13
C GLN A 588 17.34 -62.42 -4.19
N ALA A 589 16.39 -61.98 -3.37
CA ALA A 589 15.60 -62.84 -2.49
C ALA A 589 14.39 -63.47 -3.19
N GLY A 590 14.23 -63.29 -4.50
CA GLY A 590 13.10 -63.80 -5.28
C GLY A 590 11.78 -63.11 -4.99
N ARG A 591 11.82 -61.91 -4.38
CA ARG A 591 10.64 -61.11 -4.01
C ARG A 591 10.32 -60.05 -5.06
N ASP A 592 10.31 -60.44 -6.33
CA ASP A 592 9.87 -59.57 -7.44
C ASP A 592 8.42 -59.08 -7.24
N ASP A 593 7.60 -59.80 -6.46
CA ASP A 593 6.23 -59.43 -6.09
C ASP A 593 6.14 -58.09 -5.34
N LEU A 594 7.24 -57.65 -4.72
CA LEU A 594 7.33 -56.39 -3.98
C LEU A 594 7.85 -55.22 -4.83
N LEU A 595 8.27 -55.48 -6.07
CA LEU A 595 8.76 -54.46 -6.98
C LEU A 595 7.60 -53.92 -7.84
N GLY A 596 7.60 -52.61 -8.08
CA GLY A 596 6.63 -51.95 -8.93
C GLY A 596 6.91 -52.18 -10.42
N THR A 597 6.07 -51.60 -11.28
CA THR A 597 6.23 -51.68 -12.74
C THR A 597 7.51 -51.02 -13.25
N ASP A 598 8.12 -50.14 -12.46
CA ASP A 598 9.43 -49.51 -12.71
C ASP A 598 10.61 -50.41 -12.28
N GLY A 599 10.34 -51.62 -11.80
CA GLY A 599 11.34 -52.56 -11.29
C GLY A 599 11.94 -52.13 -9.95
N LEU A 600 11.34 -51.16 -9.27
CA LEU A 600 11.79 -50.64 -7.99
C LEU A 600 10.72 -50.80 -6.91
N LEU A 601 11.16 -50.90 -5.66
CA LEU A 601 10.29 -51.00 -4.50
C LEU A 601 9.33 -49.80 -4.41
N ASP A 602 8.03 -50.07 -4.24
CA ASP A 602 6.97 -49.06 -4.24
C ASP A 602 7.03 -48.16 -2.98
N GLU A 603 6.95 -46.84 -3.20
CA GLU A 603 7.02 -45.83 -2.16
C GLU A 603 5.80 -45.85 -1.23
N ALA A 604 4.60 -46.07 -1.77
CA ALA A 604 3.39 -46.09 -0.95
C ALA A 604 3.45 -47.22 0.09
N ARG A 605 3.88 -48.40 -0.35
CA ARG A 605 4.02 -49.60 0.47
C ARG A 605 5.01 -49.41 1.63
N VAL A 606 6.19 -48.85 1.38
CA VAL A 606 7.19 -48.60 2.43
C VAL A 606 6.70 -47.52 3.40
N ARG A 607 5.97 -46.52 2.91
CA ARG A 607 5.39 -45.46 3.75
C ARG A 607 4.30 -46.00 4.68
N GLU A 608 3.38 -46.82 4.17
CA GLU A 608 2.35 -47.47 4.98
C GLU A 608 2.97 -48.37 6.05
N TRP A 609 3.98 -49.17 5.68
CA TRP A 609 4.73 -49.97 6.64
C TRP A 609 5.38 -49.09 7.73
N ALA A 610 6.10 -48.05 7.36
CA ALA A 610 6.79 -47.18 8.30
C ALA A 610 5.81 -46.58 9.33
N VAL A 611 4.64 -46.10 8.88
CA VAL A 611 3.58 -45.57 9.76
C VAL A 611 3.04 -46.67 10.68
N SER A 612 2.72 -47.85 10.14
CA SER A 612 2.17 -48.97 10.90
C SER A 612 3.15 -49.51 11.96
N ALA A 613 4.46 -49.48 11.67
CA ALA A 613 5.53 -49.92 12.55
C ALA A 613 6.00 -48.84 13.53
N GLY A 614 5.32 -47.68 13.60
CA GLY A 614 5.70 -46.57 14.46
C GLY A 614 7.05 -45.92 14.11
N ARG A 615 7.55 -46.12 12.88
CA ARG A 615 8.80 -45.51 12.41
C ARG A 615 8.56 -44.07 11.98
N GLN A 616 9.44 -43.17 12.41
CA GLN A 616 9.30 -41.75 12.11
C GLN A 616 9.70 -41.43 10.66
N LEU A 617 8.78 -40.82 9.91
CA LEU A 617 9.05 -40.32 8.56
C LEU A 617 9.96 -39.08 8.59
N GLY A 618 10.66 -38.82 7.48
CA GLY A 618 11.45 -37.61 7.30
C GLY A 618 10.60 -36.35 7.08
N VAL A 619 11.28 -35.21 6.91
CA VAL A 619 10.65 -33.89 6.69
C VAL A 619 9.62 -33.94 5.55
N ARG A 620 8.43 -33.36 5.78
CA ARG A 620 7.27 -33.38 4.86
C ARG A 620 6.80 -34.80 4.47
N GLY A 621 6.99 -35.78 5.36
CA GLY A 621 6.53 -37.15 5.14
C GLY A 621 7.37 -37.98 4.15
N ARG A 622 8.61 -37.55 3.86
CA ARG A 622 9.50 -38.27 2.93
C ARG A 622 10.10 -39.52 3.58
N LEU A 623 10.23 -40.60 2.80
CA LEU A 623 10.96 -41.79 3.23
C LEU A 623 12.47 -41.53 3.27
N THR A 624 13.12 -41.90 4.37
CA THR A 624 14.58 -41.83 4.52
C THR A 624 15.24 -43.04 3.90
N GLY A 625 16.54 -42.93 3.56
CA GLY A 625 17.33 -44.06 3.05
C GLY A 625 17.31 -45.30 3.96
N GLU A 626 17.30 -45.08 5.27
CA GLU A 626 17.21 -46.12 6.29
C GLU A 626 15.89 -46.90 6.20
N LEU A 627 14.75 -46.20 6.03
CA LEU A 627 13.45 -46.86 5.90
C LEU A 627 13.35 -47.78 4.68
N TRP A 628 14.00 -47.42 3.57
CA TRP A 628 14.08 -48.29 2.39
C TRP A 628 14.85 -49.57 2.68
N LEU A 629 16.02 -49.43 3.31
CA LEU A 629 16.90 -50.57 3.62
C LEU A 629 16.31 -51.47 4.72
N ASP A 630 15.70 -50.90 5.76
CA ASP A 630 15.03 -51.63 6.82
C ASP A 630 13.85 -52.44 6.30
N TYR A 631 13.04 -51.85 5.42
CA TYR A 631 11.93 -52.56 4.79
C TYR A 631 12.43 -53.78 4.01
N SER A 632 13.47 -53.60 3.19
CA SER A 632 14.05 -54.73 2.43
C SER A 632 14.59 -55.83 3.35
N THR A 633 15.21 -55.46 4.48
CA THR A 633 15.77 -56.42 5.44
C THR A 633 14.68 -57.18 6.19
N LYS A 634 13.59 -56.50 6.56
CA LYS A 634 12.42 -57.11 7.21
C LYS A 634 11.73 -58.11 6.30
N GLU A 635 11.54 -57.78 5.02
CA GLU A 635 10.93 -58.68 4.04
C GLU A 635 11.87 -59.82 3.62
N PHE A 636 13.19 -59.58 3.65
CA PHE A 636 14.21 -60.63 3.48
C PHE A 636 14.15 -61.67 4.61
N ALA A 637 13.98 -61.25 5.86
CA ALA A 637 13.91 -62.14 7.03
C ALA A 637 12.58 -62.93 7.15
N ALA A 638 11.55 -62.55 6.38
CA ALA A 638 10.23 -63.18 6.39
C ALA A 638 10.01 -64.22 5.27
N GLY A 639 10.98 -64.44 4.38
CA GLY A 639 10.93 -65.46 3.33
C GLY A 639 11.27 -66.87 3.84
N PRO A 640 10.77 -67.94 3.21
CA PRO A 640 11.12 -69.30 3.60
C PRO A 640 12.62 -69.57 3.39
N GLN A 641 13.31 -70.09 4.41
CA GLN A 641 14.67 -70.63 4.25
C GLN A 641 14.61 -71.82 3.29
N ILE A 642 15.31 -71.71 2.16
CA ILE A 642 15.45 -72.80 1.20
C ILE A 642 16.23 -73.91 1.90
N THR A 643 15.59 -75.06 2.07
CA THR A 643 16.23 -76.31 2.47
C THR A 643 17.08 -76.80 1.32
N GLU A 644 18.36 -77.04 1.58
CA GLU A 644 19.26 -77.73 0.65
C GLU A 644 18.63 -79.06 0.22
N THR A 645 18.41 -79.23 -1.08
CA THR A 645 18.25 -80.54 -1.68
C THR A 645 19.54 -80.83 -2.45
N PRO A 646 20.23 -81.95 -2.14
CA PRO A 646 21.47 -82.30 -2.82
C PRO A 646 21.13 -82.79 -4.23
N ASP A 647 21.77 -82.22 -5.24
CA ASP A 647 21.73 -82.77 -6.60
C ASP A 647 22.72 -83.96 -6.72
N PRO A 648 22.45 -84.93 -7.60
CA PRO A 648 22.93 -86.30 -7.50
C PRO A 648 24.38 -86.47 -7.96
N LEU A 649 24.96 -87.54 -7.41
CA LEU A 649 26.25 -88.07 -7.80
C LEU A 649 26.26 -88.62 -9.24
N VAL A 650 27.37 -88.28 -9.92
CA VAL A 650 28.18 -89.10 -10.85
C VAL A 650 27.91 -88.96 -12.37
N GLY A 651 29.01 -88.70 -13.09
CA GLY A 651 29.29 -89.48 -14.30
C GLY A 651 30.03 -88.78 -15.44
N ARG A 652 31.32 -88.52 -15.26
CA ARG A 652 32.35 -89.48 -15.69
C ARG A 652 33.40 -89.65 -14.60
#